data_AF-A0A433QZ05-F1
#
_entry.id   AF-A0A433QZ05-F1
#
_cell.length_a   1.000
_cell.length_b   1.000
_cell.length_c   1.000
_cell.angle_alpha   90.00
_cell.angle_beta   90.00
_cell.angle_gamma   90.00
#
_symmetry.space_group_name_H-M   'P 1'
#
loop_
_entity.id
_entity.type
_entity.pdbx_description
1 polymer ?
#
loop_
_entity_poly.entity_id
_entity_poly.type
_entity_poly.pdbx_seq_one_letter_code
_entity_poly.pdbx_strand_id
1 'polypeptide(L)'
;MTPLMVSLTKRNYDYVKLLIKREASVNEIDPVTRRTPFYTFLFDKIDSLEENMWSANPNVSFIDEKTRQTPLEYAIRVKDLKLLKLLLDHDADPNVRSCVAPSSGLCNEPVTPLVHAICENNLEAVKLILEHKQAANKLDMGAVNESGQNYIFYAVSTFTTLSFENVNLLRLLVKAMGGDKSKYLEHVDVFGNRAIKYAYQQNSKKMYNALLNLGANPLSQHEMAAIDNVDANMDVDLPEPVDVEADAKIAREAIEEEAKFEEAKKNGDFDENGKPKKKRQVDPNSKLKDIGEVLMEGDEPLDIMLNRTDVDKGYYGENLFYKMQVIHNRVQDLYILFTRWGGVGETGMFQKTPFNSMEEAVEEFKKIFKSKTSNLWEHRFSEEFIPKDGRFVVTKLAEKTKPLALKPLDLSKSPRSKLPHSVQDTLKVFCDIASMNKMVDDEKLDLPLGYLTAATVEEGYQLLMEIRDQIKQMEVKKTTTNGILDVKAIKAIRHKLVQLSNQYYTRIPNKDYIRTGIRPLVDLSNVQKEMQRIDNIRYLNSGANMLLGAELRGKEINPLDYCYRAFQCRMDEVEPETEEYKVVSRYMDTTAKNNDYEIIHLFGLDRAGERARFEPFSDDKNRRLLWHGSRLSNFMGILSQGLRVAPFEAEVTGYMFGKGIYFGDMFCKSINYAQEWRSAAGTQAYSCLLLCEVALGDMYEREHSEYMDHAQPGFLSTKGLGMEGPEDNMSLHVRRDGVIIPQGPPTRCEYKKRLDEDGEEISRVLSFNEYIVYDRTQVKMRYLVLVRDKNYCFLCDKSVGSNSVMPLKEFKFKSLPNGVLAGNEYEKLVVETYLRHEGMTSQELFDGYLEARVLKTEAYRDKWQPVTQLLPTSKVCSGCANDVMNILVYETLTQKKAALPAGVSLRPNCWYGQECRAQGTLKHTMHYNHICRRTKFDDKEEEAAARKRKMRYIVGSDGEDAEDDDGESEDDDEEDEEADEDDEDYDSMAEFIFEDDIER
;
A
#
# COMPACT_ATOMS: atom_id res chain seq x y z
N MET A 1 -8.29 47.39 0.09
CA MET A 1 -8.99 46.91 -1.11
C MET A 1 -9.72 48.06 -1.77
N THR A 2 -9.71 48.17 -3.10
CA THR A 2 -10.47 49.16 -3.86
C THR A 2 -11.98 48.94 -3.68
N PRO A 3 -12.83 49.98 -3.81
CA PRO A 3 -14.27 49.83 -3.66
C PRO A 3 -14.86 48.77 -4.59
N LEU A 4 -14.37 48.70 -5.83
CA LEU A 4 -14.76 47.69 -6.82
C LEU A 4 -14.36 46.28 -6.39
N MET A 5 -13.16 46.10 -5.84
CA MET A 5 -12.67 44.82 -5.35
C MET A 5 -13.40 44.33 -4.10
N VAL A 6 -13.78 45.25 -3.19
CA VAL A 6 -14.63 44.94 -2.02
C VAL A 6 -16.00 44.46 -2.46
N SER A 7 -16.63 45.13 -3.43
CA SER A 7 -17.94 44.74 -3.94
C SER A 7 -17.93 43.40 -4.67
N LEU A 8 -16.86 43.10 -5.43
CA LEU A 8 -16.64 41.79 -6.06
C LEU A 8 -16.47 40.67 -5.03
N THR A 9 -15.60 40.87 -4.02
CA THR A 9 -15.32 39.86 -2.99
C THR A 9 -16.56 39.57 -2.13
N LYS A 10 -17.39 40.58 -1.88
CA LYS A 10 -18.67 40.44 -1.16
C LYS A 10 -19.83 39.98 -2.05
N ARG A 11 -19.59 39.68 -3.33
CA ARG A 11 -20.59 39.27 -4.33
C ARG A 11 -21.78 40.21 -4.46
N ASN A 12 -21.55 41.52 -4.26
CA ASN A 12 -22.59 42.53 -4.34
C ASN A 12 -22.61 43.15 -5.76
N TYR A 13 -23.24 42.43 -6.69
CA TYR A 13 -23.19 42.71 -8.11
C TYR A 13 -23.83 44.05 -8.50
N ASP A 14 -24.84 44.52 -7.77
CA ASP A 14 -25.47 45.82 -8.05
C ASP A 14 -24.50 46.99 -7.84
N TYR A 15 -23.69 46.92 -6.78
CA TYR A 15 -22.64 47.90 -6.54
C TYR A 15 -21.51 47.78 -7.57
N VAL A 16 -21.15 46.57 -8.01
CA VAL A 16 -20.17 46.38 -9.09
C VAL A 16 -20.64 47.04 -10.38
N LYS A 17 -21.90 46.81 -10.79
CA LYS A 17 -22.51 47.42 -11.99
C LYS A 17 -22.53 48.95 -11.87
N LEU A 18 -22.89 49.47 -10.70
CA LEU A 18 -22.91 50.92 -10.44
C LEU A 18 -21.51 51.54 -10.53
N LEU A 19 -20.50 50.89 -9.95
CA LEU A 19 -19.13 51.37 -9.95
C LEU A 19 -18.51 51.35 -11.35
N ILE A 20 -18.73 50.27 -12.13
CA ILE A 20 -18.30 50.20 -13.53
C ILE A 20 -18.98 51.29 -14.37
N LYS A 21 -20.28 51.52 -14.17
CA LYS A 21 -21.02 52.61 -14.84
C LYS A 21 -20.48 54.01 -14.49
N ARG A 22 -19.79 54.14 -13.35
CA ARG A 22 -19.11 55.37 -12.91
C ARG A 22 -17.61 55.36 -13.26
N GLU A 23 -17.20 54.56 -14.24
CA GLU A 23 -15.83 54.50 -14.77
C GLU A 23 -14.78 54.05 -13.75
N ALA A 24 -15.18 53.26 -12.74
CA ALA A 24 -14.21 52.61 -11.87
C ALA A 24 -13.31 51.67 -12.69
N SER A 25 -11.99 51.84 -12.57
CA SER A 25 -11.02 51.05 -13.32
C SER A 25 -11.08 49.57 -12.94
N VAL A 26 -11.26 48.71 -13.95
CA VAL A 26 -11.20 47.24 -13.80
C VAL A 26 -9.77 46.69 -13.85
N ASN A 27 -8.80 47.57 -14.15
CA ASN A 27 -7.39 47.23 -14.42
C ASN A 27 -6.45 47.64 -13.27
N GLU A 28 -6.92 48.41 -12.29
CA GLU A 28 -6.11 48.79 -11.14
C GLU A 28 -5.77 47.58 -10.27
N ILE A 29 -4.49 47.41 -9.95
CA ILE A 29 -4.03 46.37 -9.04
C ILE A 29 -4.44 46.74 -7.62
N ASP A 30 -5.22 45.88 -6.99
CA ASP A 30 -5.60 46.08 -5.60
C ASP A 30 -4.37 45.90 -4.69
N PRO A 31 -4.05 46.86 -3.80
CA PRO A 31 -2.85 46.80 -2.96
C PRO A 31 -2.89 45.68 -1.91
N VAL A 32 -4.07 45.14 -1.59
CA VAL A 32 -4.24 44.08 -0.60
C VAL A 32 -4.26 42.72 -1.28
N THR A 33 -5.07 42.55 -2.34
CA THR A 33 -5.19 41.26 -3.02
C THR A 33 -4.11 41.05 -4.07
N ARG A 34 -3.36 42.09 -4.46
CA ARG A 34 -2.37 42.11 -5.56
C ARG A 34 -2.92 41.55 -6.87
N ARG A 35 -4.21 41.77 -7.12
CA ARG A 35 -4.93 41.33 -8.33
C ARG A 35 -5.74 42.47 -8.91
N THR A 36 -6.04 42.38 -10.21
CA THR A 36 -7.01 43.26 -10.83
C THR A 36 -8.44 42.77 -10.56
N PRO A 37 -9.43 43.68 -10.47
CA PRO A 37 -10.85 43.34 -10.43
C PRO A 37 -11.28 42.40 -11.57
N PHE A 38 -10.75 42.62 -12.78
CA PHE A 38 -11.00 41.76 -13.94
C PHE A 38 -10.52 40.31 -13.75
N TYR A 39 -9.30 40.13 -13.22
CA TYR A 39 -8.74 38.79 -13.00
C TYR A 39 -9.53 38.01 -11.94
N THR A 40 -10.06 38.71 -10.93
CA THR A 40 -10.91 38.11 -9.89
C THR A 40 -12.25 37.66 -10.48
N PHE A 41 -12.86 38.48 -11.33
CA PHE A 41 -14.07 38.13 -12.08
C PHE A 41 -13.89 36.85 -12.92
N LEU A 42 -12.75 36.69 -13.60
CA LEU A 42 -12.44 35.48 -14.38
C LEU A 42 -12.29 34.22 -13.52
N PHE A 43 -11.68 34.32 -12.34
CA PHE A 43 -11.50 33.18 -11.42
C PHE A 43 -12.80 32.75 -10.75
N ASP A 44 -13.63 33.71 -10.33
CA ASP A 44 -14.88 33.44 -9.64
C ASP A 44 -16.02 33.03 -10.60
N LYS A 45 -15.77 33.03 -11.92
CA LYS A 45 -16.72 32.67 -13.00
C LYS A 45 -18.09 33.33 -12.82
N ILE A 46 -18.09 34.67 -12.74
CA ILE A 46 -19.28 35.45 -12.40
C ILE A 46 -20.06 35.82 -13.67
N ASP A 47 -20.89 34.92 -14.18
CA ASP A 47 -21.66 35.12 -15.44
C ASP A 47 -22.52 36.40 -15.43
N SER A 48 -23.02 36.82 -14.26
CA SER A 48 -23.95 37.95 -14.10
C SER A 48 -23.34 39.34 -14.36
N LEU A 49 -22.01 39.41 -14.53
CA LEU A 49 -21.24 40.64 -14.74
C LEU A 49 -20.49 40.66 -16.08
N GLU A 50 -20.62 39.63 -16.93
CA GLU A 50 -19.86 39.50 -18.19
C GLU A 50 -19.97 40.76 -19.06
N GLU A 51 -21.18 41.14 -19.47
CA GLU A 51 -21.40 42.28 -20.36
C GLU A 51 -20.80 43.59 -19.80
N ASN A 52 -21.01 43.84 -18.51
CA ASN A 52 -20.49 45.02 -17.82
C ASN A 52 -18.95 45.01 -17.77
N MET A 53 -18.35 43.86 -17.47
CA MET A 53 -16.90 43.76 -17.29
C MET A 53 -16.14 43.88 -18.61
N TRP A 54 -16.66 43.29 -19.69
CA TRP A 54 -16.09 43.43 -21.04
C TRP A 54 -16.28 44.84 -21.61
N SER A 55 -17.40 45.50 -21.30
CA SER A 55 -17.64 46.89 -21.72
C SER A 55 -16.67 47.91 -21.09
N ALA A 56 -16.01 47.54 -19.99
CA ALA A 56 -15.07 48.39 -19.26
C ALA A 56 -13.62 48.33 -19.82
N ASN A 57 -13.41 47.69 -20.97
CA ASN A 57 -12.11 47.53 -21.64
C ASN A 57 -10.99 46.97 -20.73
N PRO A 58 -11.13 45.71 -20.29
CA PRO A 58 -10.16 45.09 -19.39
C PRO A 58 -8.83 44.80 -20.10
N ASN A 59 -7.72 44.88 -19.35
CA ASN A 59 -6.41 44.46 -19.82
C ASN A 59 -6.32 42.93 -19.81
N VAL A 60 -6.61 42.33 -20.97
CA VAL A 60 -6.61 40.87 -21.20
C VAL A 60 -5.21 40.25 -21.33
N SER A 61 -4.16 41.07 -21.38
CA SER A 61 -2.76 40.63 -21.51
C SER A 61 -1.93 40.87 -20.25
N PHE A 62 -2.58 41.25 -19.13
CA PHE A 62 -1.91 41.45 -17.85
C PHE A 62 -1.45 40.13 -17.23
N ILE A 63 -0.23 40.12 -16.68
CA ILE A 63 0.32 38.99 -15.93
C ILE A 63 -0.07 39.14 -14.46
N ASP A 64 -0.92 38.25 -13.95
CA ASP A 64 -1.31 38.26 -12.54
C ASP A 64 -0.12 37.94 -11.63
N GLU A 65 0.14 38.77 -10.62
CA GLU A 65 1.30 38.60 -9.73
C GLU A 65 1.24 37.29 -8.92
N LYS A 66 0.03 36.79 -8.61
CA LYS A 66 -0.16 35.59 -7.80
C LYS A 66 0.04 34.31 -8.57
N THR A 67 -0.56 34.21 -9.75
CA THR A 67 -0.51 33.00 -10.60
C THR A 67 0.62 33.05 -11.61
N ARG A 68 1.21 34.23 -11.82
CA ARG A 68 2.18 34.52 -12.87
C ARG A 68 1.63 34.26 -14.27
N GLN A 69 0.32 34.40 -14.52
CA GLN A 69 -0.29 33.98 -15.79
C GLN A 69 -1.15 35.08 -16.39
N THR A 70 -1.24 35.10 -17.72
CA THR A 70 -2.23 35.90 -18.42
C THR A 70 -3.61 35.23 -18.39
N PRO A 71 -4.71 36.00 -18.54
CA PRO A 71 -6.04 35.46 -18.81
C PRO A 71 -6.06 34.43 -19.94
N LEU A 72 -5.29 34.67 -21.01
CA LEU A 72 -5.23 33.79 -22.18
C LEU A 72 -4.60 32.43 -21.84
N GLU A 73 -3.51 32.41 -21.07
CA GLU A 73 -2.91 31.16 -20.58
C GLU A 73 -3.78 30.43 -19.56
N TYR A 74 -4.53 31.18 -18.74
CA TYR A 74 -5.50 30.59 -17.82
C TYR A 74 -6.59 29.84 -18.59
N ALA A 75 -7.12 30.41 -19.67
CA ALA A 75 -8.09 29.74 -20.53
C ALA A 75 -7.55 28.44 -21.12
N ILE A 76 -6.28 28.41 -21.55
CA ILE A 76 -5.60 27.21 -22.06
C ILE A 76 -5.49 26.14 -20.95
N ARG A 77 -5.06 26.53 -19.74
CA ARG A 77 -4.91 25.60 -18.60
C ARG A 77 -6.22 24.95 -18.18
N VAL A 78 -7.30 25.74 -18.13
CA VAL A 78 -8.64 25.26 -17.76
C VAL A 78 -9.32 24.54 -18.94
N LYS A 79 -8.68 24.51 -20.12
CA LYS A 79 -9.19 23.94 -21.37
C LYS A 79 -10.51 24.58 -21.83
N ASP A 80 -10.70 25.86 -21.53
CA ASP A 80 -11.89 26.62 -21.91
C ASP A 80 -11.71 27.31 -23.26
N LEU A 81 -12.12 26.63 -24.32
CA LEU A 81 -12.02 27.13 -25.70
C LEU A 81 -12.93 28.35 -25.96
N LYS A 82 -14.02 28.51 -25.20
CA LYS A 82 -14.94 29.65 -25.36
C LYS A 82 -14.31 30.91 -24.78
N LEU A 83 -13.77 30.80 -23.57
CA LEU A 83 -13.02 31.88 -22.94
C LEU A 83 -11.78 32.25 -23.75
N LEU A 84 -11.06 31.25 -24.28
CA LEU A 84 -9.92 31.46 -25.16
C LEU A 84 -10.31 32.32 -26.37
N LYS A 85 -11.38 31.94 -27.07
CA LYS A 85 -11.87 32.70 -28.23
C LYS A 85 -12.29 34.12 -27.84
N LEU A 86 -13.03 34.27 -26.75
CA LEU A 86 -13.49 35.58 -26.26
C LEU A 86 -12.32 36.52 -25.93
N LEU A 87 -11.28 36.01 -25.31
CA LEU A 87 -10.06 36.78 -25.01
C LEU A 87 -9.34 37.20 -26.30
N LEU A 88 -9.27 36.33 -27.30
CA LEU A 88 -8.71 36.66 -28.61
C LEU A 88 -9.55 37.69 -29.37
N ASP A 89 -10.89 37.66 -29.25
CA ASP A 89 -11.81 38.65 -29.83
C ASP A 89 -11.60 40.05 -29.22
N HIS A 90 -11.16 40.12 -27.95
CA HIS A 90 -10.80 41.32 -27.21
C HIS A 90 -9.30 41.68 -27.29
N ASP A 91 -8.61 41.26 -28.35
CA ASP A 91 -7.24 41.67 -28.69
C ASP A 91 -6.13 41.20 -27.73
N ALA A 92 -6.32 40.07 -27.03
CA ALA A 92 -5.29 39.45 -26.20
C ALA A 92 -4.02 39.11 -27.00
N ASP A 93 -2.85 39.45 -26.46
CA ASP A 93 -1.56 39.24 -27.12
C ASP A 93 -1.06 37.78 -26.90
N PRO A 94 -0.94 36.97 -27.97
CA PRO A 94 -0.51 35.58 -27.86
C PRO A 94 1.00 35.41 -27.61
N ASN A 95 1.79 36.48 -27.60
CA ASN A 95 3.25 36.43 -27.42
C ASN A 95 3.72 36.72 -25.99
N VAL A 96 2.82 37.11 -25.09
CA VAL A 96 3.18 37.40 -23.70
C VAL A 96 3.70 36.13 -23.04
N ARG A 97 4.93 36.18 -22.51
CA ARG A 97 5.54 35.06 -21.78
C ARG A 97 5.20 35.18 -20.31
N SER A 98 4.24 34.39 -19.83
CA SER A 98 3.84 34.45 -18.42
C SER A 98 3.83 33.08 -17.73
N CYS A 99 3.40 32.01 -18.39
CA CYS A 99 3.23 30.72 -17.74
C CYS A 99 4.58 30.07 -17.37
N VAL A 100 4.89 30.02 -16.06
CA VAL A 100 6.10 29.36 -15.50
C VAL A 100 5.84 27.88 -15.13
N ALA A 101 4.60 27.43 -15.26
CA ALA A 101 4.18 26.07 -14.93
C ALA A 101 2.89 25.77 -15.71
N PRO A 102 2.98 25.25 -16.95
CA PRO A 102 1.81 24.71 -17.64
C PRO A 102 1.19 23.60 -16.76
N SER A 103 -0.08 23.22 -17.00
CA SER A 103 -0.71 22.10 -16.25
C SER A 103 0.12 20.82 -16.30
N SER A 104 0.99 20.72 -17.30
CA SER A 104 2.00 19.70 -17.47
C SER A 104 3.24 19.78 -16.56
N GLY A 105 3.56 20.93 -15.94
CA GLY A 105 4.72 21.10 -15.04
C GLY A 105 6.08 21.15 -15.73
N LEU A 106 6.11 21.37 -17.05
CA LEU A 106 7.25 21.02 -17.91
C LEU A 106 8.28 22.09 -18.21
N CYS A 107 7.94 23.37 -18.07
CA CYS A 107 8.87 24.45 -18.32
C CYS A 107 8.94 25.32 -17.08
N ASN A 108 10.12 25.41 -16.46
CA ASN A 108 10.38 26.34 -15.36
C ASN A 108 10.61 27.78 -15.86
N GLU A 109 10.53 27.99 -17.17
CA GLU A 109 10.63 29.28 -17.84
C GLU A 109 9.23 29.80 -18.21
N PRO A 110 9.03 31.13 -18.23
CA PRO A 110 7.85 31.74 -18.82
C PRO A 110 7.71 31.39 -20.31
N VAL A 111 6.63 30.70 -20.68
CA VAL A 111 6.31 30.36 -22.07
C VAL A 111 5.19 31.22 -22.64
N THR A 112 5.06 31.27 -23.97
CA THR A 112 3.94 31.94 -24.64
C THR A 112 2.67 31.07 -24.60
N PRO A 113 1.47 31.67 -24.71
CA PRO A 113 0.21 30.95 -24.90
C PRO A 113 0.26 29.86 -25.97
N LEU A 114 0.92 30.11 -27.11
CA LEU A 114 1.05 29.12 -28.17
C LEU A 114 1.91 27.93 -27.74
N VAL A 115 3.07 28.17 -27.10
CA VAL A 115 3.93 27.09 -26.58
C VAL A 115 3.19 26.28 -25.51
N HIS A 116 2.46 26.96 -24.62
CA HIS A 116 1.63 26.28 -23.62
C HIS A 116 0.60 25.35 -24.28
N ALA A 117 -0.11 25.82 -25.30
CA ALA A 117 -1.09 24.99 -26.03
C ALA A 117 -0.44 23.79 -26.76
N ILE A 118 0.79 23.96 -27.29
CA ILE A 118 1.58 22.88 -27.91
C ILE A 118 2.00 21.84 -26.85
N CYS A 119 2.53 22.28 -25.70
CA CYS A 119 2.96 21.40 -24.61
C CYS A 119 1.80 20.63 -23.98
N GLU A 120 0.58 21.19 -23.99
CA GLU A 120 -0.65 20.51 -23.56
C GLU A 120 -1.27 19.64 -24.67
N ASN A 121 -0.65 19.56 -25.85
CA ASN A 121 -1.12 18.81 -27.02
C ASN A 121 -2.56 19.18 -27.44
N ASN A 122 -2.97 20.42 -27.20
CA ASN A 122 -4.34 20.89 -27.46
C ASN A 122 -4.46 21.43 -28.89
N LEU A 123 -4.80 20.54 -29.82
CA LEU A 123 -4.93 20.84 -31.25
C LEU A 123 -5.90 22.00 -31.52
N GLU A 124 -7.05 22.02 -30.85
CA GLU A 124 -8.08 23.03 -31.07
C GLU A 124 -7.67 24.41 -30.54
N ALA A 125 -7.02 24.48 -29.38
CA ALA A 125 -6.48 25.74 -28.87
C ALA A 125 -5.39 26.29 -29.80
N VAL A 126 -4.47 25.43 -30.29
CA VAL A 126 -3.44 25.84 -31.25
C VAL A 126 -4.08 26.33 -32.55
N LYS A 127 -5.08 25.62 -33.07
CA LYS A 127 -5.81 26.03 -34.27
C LYS A 127 -6.51 27.38 -34.08
N LEU A 128 -7.18 27.60 -32.96
CA LEU A 128 -7.84 28.86 -32.65
C LEU A 128 -6.84 30.03 -32.60
N ILE A 129 -5.68 29.85 -31.94
CA ILE A 129 -4.65 30.89 -31.85
C ILE A 129 -4.06 31.21 -33.24
N LEU A 130 -3.79 30.18 -34.06
CA LEU A 130 -3.17 30.35 -35.38
C LEU A 130 -4.13 30.86 -36.47
N GLU A 131 -5.42 30.53 -36.40
CA GLU A 131 -6.41 30.91 -37.42
C GLU A 131 -7.17 32.21 -37.06
N HIS A 132 -7.11 32.68 -35.81
CA HIS A 132 -7.78 33.90 -35.39
C HIS A 132 -7.10 35.15 -35.99
N LYS A 133 -7.84 35.94 -36.77
CA LYS A 133 -7.30 37.07 -37.56
C LYS A 133 -6.45 38.06 -36.76
N GLN A 134 -6.89 38.44 -35.56
CA GLN A 134 -6.17 39.43 -34.74
C GLN A 134 -4.92 38.82 -34.10
N ALA A 135 -5.00 37.56 -33.67
CA ALA A 135 -3.92 36.86 -32.99
C ALA A 135 -2.81 36.46 -33.98
N ALA A 136 -3.19 35.90 -35.13
CA ALA A 136 -2.28 35.47 -36.19
C ALA A 136 -1.41 36.62 -36.73
N ASN A 137 -1.95 37.84 -36.79
CA ASN A 137 -1.20 39.02 -37.23
C ASN A 137 -0.14 39.49 -36.21
N LYS A 138 -0.35 39.21 -34.92
CA LYS A 138 0.58 39.58 -33.86
C LYS A 138 1.63 38.51 -33.60
N LEU A 139 1.37 37.27 -33.99
CA LEU A 139 2.14 36.12 -33.54
C LEU A 139 3.57 36.09 -34.10
N ASP A 140 4.56 36.02 -33.22
CA ASP A 140 5.96 35.87 -33.60
C ASP A 140 6.28 34.39 -33.87
N MET A 141 6.22 33.99 -35.14
CA MET A 141 6.57 32.63 -35.60
C MET A 141 8.08 32.30 -35.45
N GLY A 142 8.93 33.31 -35.25
CA GLY A 142 10.37 33.17 -35.09
C GLY A 142 10.87 33.14 -33.65
N ALA A 143 9.95 33.22 -32.67
CA ALA A 143 10.33 33.18 -31.26
C ALA A 143 11.05 31.87 -30.90
N VAL A 144 12.13 32.01 -30.14
CA VAL A 144 12.91 30.90 -29.59
C VAL A 144 13.01 31.01 -28.08
N ASN A 145 13.22 29.88 -27.41
CA ASN A 145 13.52 29.85 -25.97
C ASN A 145 15.01 30.13 -25.70
N GLU A 146 15.42 30.09 -24.43
CA GLU A 146 16.82 30.30 -24.01
C GLU A 146 17.78 29.25 -24.59
N SER A 147 17.27 28.06 -24.90
CA SER A 147 18.00 26.97 -25.57
C SER A 147 17.98 27.06 -27.11
N GLY A 148 17.46 28.14 -27.68
CA GLY A 148 17.38 28.34 -29.13
C GLY A 148 16.34 27.45 -29.83
N GLN A 149 15.41 26.84 -29.12
CA GLN A 149 14.38 25.95 -29.67
C GLN A 149 13.15 26.75 -30.15
N ASN A 150 12.67 26.43 -31.35
CA ASN A 150 11.45 27.03 -31.93
C ASN A 150 10.21 26.14 -31.70
N TYR A 151 9.04 26.56 -32.19
CA TYR A 151 7.78 25.81 -32.02
C TYR A 151 7.80 24.37 -32.59
N ILE A 152 8.61 24.08 -33.61
CA ILE A 152 8.76 22.73 -34.18
C ILE A 152 9.48 21.81 -33.19
N PHE A 153 10.48 22.32 -32.47
CA PHE A 153 11.15 21.56 -31.41
C PHE A 153 10.15 21.17 -30.32
N TYR A 154 9.30 22.10 -29.87
CA TYR A 154 8.24 21.78 -28.91
C TYR A 154 7.25 20.74 -29.44
N ALA A 155 6.88 20.76 -30.72
CA ALA A 155 5.97 19.78 -31.29
C ALA A 155 6.61 18.38 -31.49
N VAL A 156 7.90 18.34 -31.82
CA VAL A 156 8.66 17.09 -32.03
C VAL A 156 9.08 16.49 -30.69
N SER A 157 9.58 17.31 -29.79
CA SER A 157 10.11 16.96 -28.49
C SER A 157 9.48 17.87 -27.45
N THR A 158 8.23 17.59 -27.09
CA THR A 158 7.52 18.35 -26.06
C THR A 158 8.24 18.29 -24.71
N PHE A 159 9.02 17.24 -24.47
CA PHE A 159 9.83 17.01 -23.27
C PHE A 159 11.27 16.69 -23.67
N THR A 160 12.21 16.71 -22.72
CA THR A 160 13.62 16.38 -23.00
C THR A 160 13.80 14.95 -23.51
N THR A 161 12.90 14.02 -23.17
CA THR A 161 12.96 12.60 -23.58
C THR A 161 11.63 12.02 -24.08
N LEU A 162 10.53 12.79 -24.09
CA LEU A 162 9.18 12.32 -24.44
C LEU A 162 8.56 13.16 -25.57
N SER A 163 7.61 12.57 -26.29
CA SER A 163 6.85 13.22 -27.38
C SER A 163 5.42 12.70 -27.44
N PHE A 164 4.47 13.54 -27.87
CA PHE A 164 3.12 13.09 -28.22
C PHE A 164 3.02 12.49 -29.64
N GLU A 165 4.08 12.61 -30.46
CA GLU A 165 4.09 12.20 -31.87
C GLU A 165 2.90 12.76 -32.70
N ASN A 166 2.40 13.94 -32.33
CA ASN A 166 1.22 14.52 -32.96
C ASN A 166 1.56 15.16 -34.32
N VAL A 167 1.45 14.34 -35.38
CA VAL A 167 1.69 14.76 -36.76
C VAL A 167 0.72 15.86 -37.22
N ASN A 168 -0.52 15.87 -36.72
CA ASN A 168 -1.52 16.87 -37.11
C ASN A 168 -1.15 18.25 -36.55
N LEU A 169 -0.69 18.30 -35.31
CA LEU A 169 -0.18 19.51 -34.67
C LEU A 169 1.02 20.08 -35.45
N LEU A 170 1.98 19.22 -35.80
CA LEU A 170 3.14 19.60 -36.61
C LEU A 170 2.73 20.17 -37.98
N ARG A 171 1.76 19.54 -38.66
CA ARG A 171 1.24 20.02 -39.95
C ARG A 171 0.58 21.39 -39.82
N LEU A 172 -0.18 21.65 -38.76
CA LEU A 172 -0.80 22.95 -38.51
C LEU A 172 0.25 24.04 -38.28
N LEU A 173 1.28 23.77 -37.49
CA LEU A 173 2.37 24.71 -37.23
C LEU A 173 3.13 25.05 -38.51
N VAL A 174 3.53 24.05 -39.29
CA VAL A 174 4.26 24.27 -40.56
C VAL A 174 3.38 24.97 -41.60
N LYS A 175 2.06 24.71 -41.62
CA LYS A 175 1.12 25.45 -42.48
C LYS A 175 1.05 26.93 -42.09
N ALA A 176 1.03 27.25 -40.80
CA ALA A 176 1.02 28.63 -40.32
C ALA A 176 2.34 29.38 -40.61
N MET A 177 3.47 28.68 -40.73
CA MET A 177 4.78 29.26 -41.09
C MET A 177 4.89 29.73 -42.56
N GLY A 178 3.95 29.37 -43.42
CA GLY A 178 3.86 29.89 -44.80
C GLY A 178 5.07 29.57 -45.69
N GLY A 179 5.47 30.54 -46.54
CA GLY A 179 6.52 30.39 -47.55
C GLY A 179 7.94 30.21 -47.00
N ASP A 180 8.18 30.64 -45.76
CA ASP A 180 9.50 30.60 -45.11
C ASP A 180 9.75 29.32 -44.30
N LYS A 181 8.92 28.28 -44.47
CA LYS A 181 8.99 27.00 -43.72
C LYS A 181 10.39 26.36 -43.67
N SER A 182 11.20 26.52 -44.73
CA SER A 182 12.56 25.96 -44.79
C SER A 182 13.50 26.57 -43.75
N LYS A 183 13.30 27.86 -43.41
CA LYS A 183 14.10 28.55 -42.38
C LYS A 183 13.85 27.96 -40.99
N TYR A 184 12.60 27.59 -40.69
CA TYR A 184 12.21 27.07 -39.38
C TYR A 184 12.49 25.58 -39.22
N LEU A 185 12.35 24.79 -40.30
CA LEU A 185 12.64 23.35 -40.30
C LEU A 185 14.13 23.06 -40.14
N GLU A 186 14.99 23.89 -40.73
CA GLU A 186 16.45 23.74 -40.67
C GLU A 186 17.10 24.56 -39.54
N HIS A 187 16.28 25.16 -38.66
CA HIS A 187 16.77 25.88 -37.49
C HIS A 187 17.50 24.93 -36.54
N VAL A 188 18.62 25.40 -35.98
CA VAL A 188 19.45 24.65 -35.04
C VAL A 188 19.31 25.23 -33.63
N ASP A 189 19.28 24.34 -32.64
CA ASP A 189 19.35 24.74 -31.23
C ASP A 189 20.78 25.18 -30.82
N VAL A 190 20.96 25.54 -29.56
CA VAL A 190 22.28 25.92 -28.98
C VAL A 190 23.31 24.79 -29.11
N PHE A 191 22.88 23.54 -29.23
CA PHE A 191 23.74 22.37 -29.41
C PHE A 191 24.04 22.06 -30.89
N GLY A 192 23.57 22.89 -31.82
CA GLY A 192 23.74 22.69 -33.26
C GLY A 192 22.85 21.59 -33.85
N ASN A 193 21.86 21.10 -33.11
CA ASN A 193 20.98 20.03 -33.53
C ASN A 193 19.69 20.57 -34.18
N ARG A 194 19.29 19.96 -35.30
CA ARG A 194 18.00 20.23 -35.97
C ARG A 194 16.88 19.41 -35.33
N ALA A 195 15.64 19.89 -35.41
CA ALA A 195 14.47 19.17 -34.89
C ALA A 195 14.31 17.75 -35.47
N ILE A 196 14.73 17.54 -36.73
CA ILE A 196 14.71 16.21 -37.37
C ILE A 196 15.61 15.18 -36.69
N LYS A 197 16.68 15.61 -36.02
CA LYS A 197 17.57 14.73 -35.23
C LYS A 197 16.84 14.15 -34.02
N TYR A 198 16.10 14.98 -33.30
CA TYR A 198 15.25 14.54 -32.18
C TYR A 198 14.09 13.67 -32.64
N ALA A 199 13.52 13.93 -33.83
CA ALA A 199 12.51 13.08 -34.44
C ALA A 199 13.07 11.71 -34.87
N TYR A 200 14.34 11.65 -35.31
CA TYR A 200 15.00 10.38 -35.63
C TYR A 200 15.30 9.56 -34.38
N GLN A 201 15.60 10.20 -33.25
CA GLN A 201 15.76 9.50 -31.97
C GLN A 201 14.49 8.82 -31.48
N GLN A 202 13.30 9.14 -32.04
CA GLN A 202 12.05 8.47 -31.70
C GLN A 202 11.97 7.11 -32.37
N ASN A 203 11.70 6.06 -31.58
CA ASN A 203 11.61 4.70 -32.10
C ASN A 203 10.56 4.54 -33.22
N SER A 204 9.41 5.24 -33.12
CA SER A 204 8.33 5.12 -34.11
C SER A 204 8.69 5.66 -35.51
N LYS A 205 9.67 6.57 -35.58
CA LYS A 205 10.06 7.37 -36.76
C LYS A 205 8.88 8.11 -37.43
N LYS A 206 7.71 8.22 -36.80
CA LYS A 206 6.52 8.87 -37.38
C LYS A 206 6.74 10.36 -37.63
N MET A 207 7.27 11.06 -36.63
CA MET A 207 7.60 12.48 -36.75
C MET A 207 8.74 12.73 -37.73
N TYR A 208 9.73 11.82 -37.79
CA TYR A 208 10.81 11.88 -38.77
C TYR A 208 10.25 11.84 -40.21
N ASN A 209 9.42 10.85 -40.50
CA ASN A 209 8.75 10.74 -41.80
C ASN A 209 7.81 11.93 -42.09
N ALA A 210 7.12 12.44 -41.08
CA ALA A 210 6.28 13.63 -41.22
C ALA A 210 7.10 14.87 -41.58
N LEU A 211 8.25 15.09 -40.93
CA LEU A 211 9.15 16.21 -41.23
C LEU A 211 9.75 16.10 -42.64
N LEU A 212 10.15 14.90 -43.07
CA LEU A 212 10.62 14.67 -44.44
C LEU A 212 9.54 15.03 -45.47
N ASN A 213 8.30 14.57 -45.25
CA ASN A 213 7.17 14.89 -46.13
C ASN A 213 6.83 16.39 -46.16
N LEU A 214 7.15 17.14 -45.10
CA LEU A 214 6.94 18.58 -45.00
C LEU A 214 8.07 19.41 -45.64
N GLY A 215 9.19 18.77 -45.99
CA GLY A 215 10.31 19.35 -46.72
C GLY A 215 11.59 19.57 -45.91
N ALA A 216 11.77 18.87 -44.78
CA ALA A 216 13.03 18.90 -44.03
C ALA A 216 14.12 18.04 -44.69
N ASN A 217 15.38 18.46 -44.57
CA ASN A 217 16.53 17.72 -45.12
C ASN A 217 16.84 16.47 -44.28
N PRO A 218 17.04 15.30 -44.90
CA PRO A 218 17.35 14.06 -44.18
C PRO A 218 18.67 14.16 -43.41
N LEU A 219 18.81 13.31 -42.38
CA LEU A 219 20.08 13.13 -41.67
C LEU A 219 21.07 12.37 -42.55
N SER A 220 22.36 12.68 -42.42
CA SER A 220 23.43 11.91 -43.06
C SER A 220 23.58 10.52 -42.43
N GLN A 221 24.13 9.56 -43.19
CA GLN A 221 24.40 8.21 -42.66
C GLN A 221 25.33 8.21 -41.44
N HIS A 222 26.27 9.16 -41.38
CA HIS A 222 27.16 9.33 -40.23
C HIS A 222 26.42 9.86 -39.00
N GLU A 223 25.49 10.80 -39.16
CA GLU A 223 24.64 11.29 -38.06
C GLU A 223 23.72 10.20 -37.53
N MET A 224 23.15 9.37 -38.40
CA MET A 224 22.30 8.24 -38.00
C MET A 224 23.12 7.18 -37.23
N ALA A 225 24.28 6.77 -37.76
CA ALA A 225 25.16 5.81 -37.08
C ALA A 225 25.70 6.32 -35.73
N ALA A 226 25.91 7.62 -35.57
CA ALA A 226 26.32 8.21 -34.30
C ALA A 226 25.20 8.22 -33.25
N ILE A 227 23.93 8.27 -33.68
CA ILE A 227 22.76 8.19 -32.79
C ILE A 227 22.53 6.74 -32.36
N ASP A 228 22.69 5.80 -33.28
CA ASP A 228 22.42 4.38 -33.05
C ASP A 228 23.50 3.69 -32.18
N ASN A 229 24.67 4.31 -31.97
CA ASN A 229 25.79 3.76 -31.18
C ASN A 229 25.83 4.22 -29.70
N VAL A 230 24.78 4.85 -29.16
CA VAL A 230 24.84 5.48 -27.81
C VAL A 230 24.43 4.55 -26.66
N ASP A 231 23.88 3.37 -26.92
CA ASP A 231 23.46 2.45 -25.85
C ASP A 231 24.44 1.28 -25.69
N ALA A 232 25.59 1.57 -25.10
CA ALA A 232 26.46 0.57 -24.50
C ALA A 232 26.90 1.05 -23.12
N ASN A 233 26.72 0.18 -22.14
CA ASN A 233 27.09 0.29 -20.72
C ASN A 233 26.17 1.15 -19.87
N MET A 234 25.48 0.47 -18.95
CA MET A 234 25.77 0.58 -17.51
C MET A 234 25.22 -0.71 -16.88
N ASP A 235 26.12 -1.63 -16.53
CA ASP A 235 25.81 -2.61 -15.49
C ASP A 235 25.74 -1.82 -14.19
N VAL A 236 24.58 -1.87 -13.57
CA VAL A 236 24.30 -1.14 -12.34
C VAL A 236 24.56 -2.09 -11.17
N ASP A 237 25.34 -1.65 -10.18
CA ASP A 237 25.67 -2.44 -9.00
C ASP A 237 24.38 -2.83 -8.24
N LEU A 238 24.03 -4.11 -8.28
CA LEU A 238 22.92 -4.68 -7.51
C LEU A 238 23.30 -4.85 -6.03
N PRO A 239 22.33 -4.83 -5.10
CA PRO A 239 22.59 -5.12 -3.70
C PRO A 239 23.22 -6.50 -3.51
N GLU A 240 24.15 -6.63 -2.56
CA GLU A 240 24.75 -7.92 -2.19
C GLU A 240 23.66 -8.94 -1.80
N PRO A 241 23.66 -10.17 -2.37
CA PRO A 241 22.65 -11.17 -2.09
C PRO A 241 22.78 -11.76 -0.68
N VAL A 242 21.63 -12.15 -0.11
CA VAL A 242 21.51 -12.86 1.17
C VAL A 242 20.78 -14.19 0.96
N ASP A 243 21.12 -15.21 1.74
CA ASP A 243 20.47 -16.52 1.67
C ASP A 243 19.27 -16.59 2.63
N VAL A 244 18.13 -16.09 2.14
CA VAL A 244 16.89 -15.98 2.91
C VAL A 244 16.39 -17.34 3.40
N GLU A 245 16.52 -18.40 2.60
CA GLU A 245 15.94 -19.71 2.93
C GLU A 245 16.77 -20.40 4.02
N ALA A 246 18.11 -20.30 3.93
CA ALA A 246 19.01 -20.83 4.95
C ALA A 246 18.87 -20.08 6.28
N ASP A 247 18.88 -18.75 6.25
CA ASP A 247 18.73 -17.92 7.45
C ASP A 247 17.34 -18.13 8.09
N ALA A 248 16.26 -18.22 7.31
CA ALA A 248 14.93 -18.51 7.82
C ALA A 248 14.83 -19.90 8.46
N LYS A 249 15.54 -20.91 7.94
CA LYS A 249 15.57 -22.25 8.54
C LYS A 249 16.22 -22.22 9.92
N ILE A 250 17.38 -21.57 10.04
CA ILE A 250 18.10 -21.42 11.32
C ILE A 250 17.23 -20.64 12.33
N ALA A 251 16.57 -19.56 11.88
CA ALA A 251 15.68 -18.79 12.73
C ALA A 251 14.51 -19.63 13.28
N ARG A 252 13.87 -20.47 12.43
CA ARG A 252 12.80 -21.38 12.89
C ARG A 252 13.29 -22.36 13.94
N GLU A 253 14.44 -22.98 13.73
CA GLU A 253 15.03 -23.95 14.66
C GLU A 253 15.29 -23.29 16.03
N ALA A 254 15.88 -22.08 16.05
CA ALA A 254 16.15 -21.33 17.26
C ALA A 254 14.86 -20.94 18.03
N ILE A 255 13.84 -20.47 17.33
CA ILE A 255 12.57 -20.06 17.97
C ILE A 255 11.80 -21.29 18.48
N GLU A 256 11.83 -22.42 17.77
CA GLU A 256 11.22 -23.67 18.26
C GLU A 256 11.89 -24.16 19.55
N GLU A 257 13.21 -24.03 19.67
CA GLU A 257 13.93 -24.38 20.90
C GLU A 257 13.58 -23.43 22.05
N GLU A 258 13.53 -22.11 21.81
CA GLU A 258 13.13 -21.12 22.80
C GLU A 258 11.68 -21.34 23.29
N ALA A 259 10.75 -21.64 22.37
CA ALA A 259 9.37 -21.93 22.70
C ALA A 259 9.21 -23.19 23.55
N LYS A 260 9.96 -24.26 23.24
CA LYS A 260 9.99 -25.50 24.04
C LYS A 260 10.53 -25.23 25.45
N PHE A 261 11.53 -24.37 25.57
CA PHE A 261 12.15 -24.01 26.85
C PHE A 261 11.21 -23.16 27.73
N GLU A 262 10.58 -22.11 27.17
CA GLU A 262 9.63 -21.25 27.89
C GLU A 262 8.37 -22.00 28.33
N GLU A 263 7.88 -22.94 27.51
CA GLU A 263 6.74 -23.78 27.88
C GLU A 263 7.07 -24.73 29.04
N ALA A 264 8.29 -25.29 29.06
CA ALA A 264 8.76 -26.11 30.17
C ALA A 264 8.86 -25.30 31.48
N LYS A 265 9.39 -24.07 31.38
CA LYS A 265 9.55 -23.15 32.51
C LYS A 265 8.22 -22.71 33.11
N LYS A 266 7.24 -22.40 32.27
CA LYS A 266 5.92 -21.90 32.71
C LYS A 266 5.05 -22.97 33.37
N ASN A 267 5.24 -24.23 32.98
CA ASN A 267 4.46 -25.35 33.51
C ASN A 267 5.18 -26.10 34.66
N GLY A 268 6.42 -25.73 34.99
CA GLY A 268 7.23 -26.43 36.00
C GLY A 268 7.50 -27.90 35.65
N ASP A 269 7.43 -28.26 34.36
CA ASP A 269 7.30 -29.64 33.88
C ASP A 269 8.60 -30.10 33.20
N PHE A 270 9.67 -30.17 34.00
CA PHE A 270 10.95 -30.77 33.62
C PHE A 270 10.99 -32.25 34.03
N ASP A 271 11.59 -33.10 33.21
CA ASP A 271 11.98 -34.45 33.62
C ASP A 271 13.24 -34.41 34.53
N GLU A 272 13.62 -35.56 35.08
CA GLU A 272 14.78 -35.73 35.97
C GLU A 272 16.12 -35.32 35.31
N ASN A 273 16.11 -35.09 33.99
CA ASN A 273 17.25 -34.70 33.16
C ASN A 273 17.11 -33.29 32.55
N GLY A 274 16.11 -32.50 32.97
CA GLY A 274 15.90 -31.12 32.50
C GLY A 274 15.23 -30.95 31.13
N LYS A 275 14.50 -31.96 30.62
CA LYS A 275 13.76 -31.87 29.34
C LYS A 275 12.26 -31.58 29.55
N PRO A 276 11.59 -30.85 28.63
CA PRO A 276 10.15 -30.54 28.70
C PRO A 276 9.25 -31.79 28.56
N LYS A 277 8.24 -31.94 29.43
CA LYS A 277 7.17 -32.97 29.26
C LYS A 277 6.11 -32.53 28.23
N LYS A 278 5.76 -33.37 27.25
CA LYS A 278 4.68 -33.12 26.27
C LYS A 278 3.29 -33.42 26.85
N LYS A 279 2.37 -32.45 26.91
CA LYS A 279 0.95 -32.66 27.26
C LYS A 279 0.00 -32.19 26.15
N ARG A 280 -1.10 -32.90 25.93
CA ARG A 280 -2.10 -32.64 24.88
C ARG A 280 -3.38 -32.01 25.46
N GLN A 281 -3.99 -31.04 24.74
CA GLN A 281 -5.17 -30.32 25.22
C GLN A 281 -6.45 -31.19 25.19
N VAL A 282 -7.22 -31.14 26.28
CA VAL A 282 -8.54 -31.77 26.41
C VAL A 282 -9.60 -31.05 25.56
N ASP A 283 -10.47 -31.81 24.88
CA ASP A 283 -11.54 -31.24 24.05
C ASP A 283 -12.49 -30.33 24.86
N PRO A 284 -12.75 -29.07 24.44
CA PRO A 284 -13.61 -28.15 25.17
C PRO A 284 -15.05 -28.66 25.37
N ASN A 285 -15.58 -29.47 24.45
CA ASN A 285 -16.94 -29.99 24.54
C ASN A 285 -17.07 -31.06 25.65
N SER A 286 -15.95 -31.58 26.16
CA SER A 286 -15.94 -32.44 27.33
C SER A 286 -16.36 -31.70 28.61
N LYS A 287 -16.28 -30.36 28.67
CA LYS A 287 -16.40 -29.56 29.91
C LYS A 287 -15.45 -30.01 31.03
N LEU A 288 -14.36 -30.70 30.68
CA LEU A 288 -13.33 -31.19 31.61
C LEU A 288 -11.98 -30.49 31.34
N LYS A 289 -11.99 -29.35 30.66
CA LYS A 289 -10.77 -28.65 30.23
C LYS A 289 -9.89 -28.22 31.40
N ASP A 290 -10.50 -27.81 32.50
CA ASP A 290 -9.80 -27.24 33.66
C ASP A 290 -9.44 -28.30 34.72
N ILE A 291 -10.05 -29.49 34.63
CA ILE A 291 -9.95 -30.56 35.66
C ILE A 291 -9.42 -31.90 35.11
N GLY A 292 -9.29 -32.05 33.80
CA GLY A 292 -8.90 -33.29 33.14
C GLY A 292 -7.56 -33.18 32.40
N GLU A 293 -6.80 -34.27 32.36
CA GLU A 293 -5.61 -34.42 31.53
C GLU A 293 -5.74 -35.57 30.54
N VAL A 294 -5.17 -35.42 29.33
CA VAL A 294 -5.18 -36.52 28.35
C VAL A 294 -4.16 -37.58 28.77
N LEU A 295 -4.60 -38.84 28.81
CA LEU A 295 -3.77 -39.97 29.21
C LEU A 295 -2.67 -40.26 28.17
N MET A 296 -1.46 -40.54 28.65
CA MET A 296 -0.30 -40.94 27.84
C MET A 296 -0.02 -42.43 28.07
N GLU A 297 0.13 -43.22 26.99
CA GLU A 297 0.62 -44.59 27.04
C GLU A 297 2.07 -44.60 26.55
N GLY A 298 3.04 -44.58 27.48
CA GLY A 298 4.45 -44.31 27.15
C GLY A 298 4.65 -42.84 26.77
N ASP A 299 5.16 -42.59 25.55
CA ASP A 299 5.34 -41.24 24.98
C ASP A 299 4.19 -40.86 24.01
N GLU A 300 3.15 -41.71 23.91
CA GLU A 300 2.07 -41.55 22.92
C GLU A 300 0.74 -41.12 23.58
N PRO A 301 0.15 -39.98 23.18
CA PRO A 301 -1.14 -39.52 23.71
C PRO A 301 -2.31 -40.34 23.14
N LEU A 302 -3.23 -40.76 24.03
CA LEU A 302 -4.49 -41.41 23.64
C LEU A 302 -5.54 -40.38 23.16
N ASP A 303 -5.25 -39.75 22.03
CA ASP A 303 -6.13 -38.82 21.33
C ASP A 303 -6.03 -39.02 19.81
N ILE A 304 -7.16 -39.18 19.14
CA ILE A 304 -7.21 -39.41 17.70
C ILE A 304 -8.46 -38.79 17.07
N MET A 305 -8.29 -38.31 15.84
CA MET A 305 -9.37 -37.88 14.98
C MET A 305 -9.46 -38.79 13.76
N LEU A 306 -10.67 -39.24 13.49
CA LEU A 306 -10.98 -40.14 12.39
C LEU A 306 -11.99 -39.48 11.45
N ASN A 307 -11.90 -39.80 10.16
CA ASN A 307 -12.81 -39.31 9.13
C ASN A 307 -13.33 -40.47 8.26
N ARG A 308 -14.61 -40.46 7.89
CA ARG A 308 -15.25 -41.45 7.02
C ARG A 308 -16.18 -40.75 6.04
N THR A 309 -16.05 -41.08 4.77
CA THR A 309 -16.96 -40.58 3.73
C THR A 309 -17.70 -41.76 3.12
N ASP A 310 -19.03 -41.74 3.20
CA ASP A 310 -19.92 -42.76 2.64
C ASP A 310 -20.60 -42.21 1.39
N VAL A 311 -20.25 -42.78 0.24
CA VAL A 311 -20.67 -42.30 -1.09
C VAL A 311 -22.01 -42.90 -1.51
N ASP A 312 -22.53 -43.90 -0.79
CA ASP A 312 -23.73 -44.66 -1.18
C ASP A 312 -25.05 -43.99 -0.73
N LYS A 313 -24.99 -43.01 0.18
CA LYS A 313 -26.16 -42.27 0.68
C LYS A 313 -26.32 -40.90 0.03
N GLY A 314 -27.03 -40.89 -1.09
CA GLY A 314 -27.54 -39.67 -1.73
C GLY A 314 -26.55 -38.94 -2.63
N TYR A 315 -27.05 -37.86 -3.27
CA TYR A 315 -26.33 -37.08 -4.30
C TYR A 315 -25.05 -36.39 -3.77
N TYR A 316 -24.96 -36.15 -2.45
CA TYR A 316 -23.88 -35.40 -1.81
C TYR A 316 -22.86 -36.25 -1.03
N GLY A 317 -23.13 -37.55 -0.78
CA GLY A 317 -22.32 -38.39 0.11
C GLY A 317 -22.35 -37.91 1.58
N GLU A 318 -22.38 -38.85 2.53
CA GLU A 318 -22.31 -38.52 3.97
C GLU A 318 -20.84 -38.46 4.41
N ASN A 319 -20.35 -37.28 4.79
CA ASN A 319 -19.02 -37.12 5.38
C ASN A 319 -19.12 -37.02 6.91
N LEU A 320 -18.49 -37.94 7.63
CA LEU A 320 -18.65 -38.16 9.07
C LEU A 320 -17.29 -38.13 9.77
N PHE A 321 -17.16 -37.32 10.82
CA PHE A 321 -15.97 -37.34 11.68
C PHE A 321 -16.22 -38.16 12.96
N TYR A 322 -15.15 -38.66 13.56
CA TYR A 322 -15.16 -39.37 14.85
C TYR A 322 -13.88 -39.05 15.63
N LYS A 323 -14.00 -38.26 16.71
CA LYS A 323 -12.90 -37.92 17.62
C LYS A 323 -12.99 -38.75 18.89
N MET A 324 -11.85 -39.21 19.40
CA MET A 324 -11.74 -39.99 20.63
C MET A 324 -10.59 -39.47 21.49
N GLN A 325 -10.82 -39.30 22.78
CA GLN A 325 -9.82 -38.90 23.78
C GLN A 325 -10.04 -39.66 25.09
N VAL A 326 -8.97 -40.11 25.74
CA VAL A 326 -9.04 -40.61 27.14
C VAL A 326 -8.58 -39.50 28.07
N ILE A 327 -9.48 -39.05 28.95
CA ILE A 327 -9.27 -37.94 29.87
C ILE A 327 -9.25 -38.48 31.29
N HIS A 328 -8.16 -38.30 32.03
CA HIS A 328 -8.10 -38.56 33.47
C HIS A 328 -8.58 -37.34 34.23
N ASN A 329 -9.68 -37.48 34.97
CA ASN A 329 -10.22 -36.43 35.83
C ASN A 329 -9.51 -36.47 37.19
N ARG A 330 -8.68 -35.47 37.47
CA ARG A 330 -7.84 -35.40 38.69
C ARG A 330 -8.65 -35.24 39.99
N VAL A 331 -9.85 -34.66 39.91
CA VAL A 331 -10.65 -34.33 41.10
C VAL A 331 -11.44 -35.54 41.60
N GLN A 332 -11.97 -36.34 40.67
CA GLN A 332 -12.81 -37.51 40.98
C GLN A 332 -12.08 -38.83 40.80
N ASP A 333 -10.81 -38.78 40.38
CA ASP A 333 -9.96 -39.93 40.02
C ASP A 333 -10.69 -40.95 39.12
N LEU A 334 -11.27 -40.44 38.03
CA LEU A 334 -12.03 -41.22 37.06
C LEU A 334 -11.45 -41.05 35.66
N TYR A 335 -11.41 -42.15 34.90
CA TYR A 335 -10.96 -42.14 33.51
C TYR A 335 -12.17 -42.01 32.59
N ILE A 336 -12.24 -40.92 31.82
CA ILE A 336 -13.38 -40.61 30.96
C ILE A 336 -12.95 -40.78 29.51
N LEU A 337 -13.51 -41.80 28.86
CA LEU A 337 -13.42 -41.94 27.42
C LEU A 337 -14.42 -40.97 26.77
N PHE A 338 -13.89 -39.92 26.16
CA PHE A 338 -14.65 -38.94 25.41
C PHE A 338 -14.69 -39.32 23.94
N THR A 339 -15.89 -39.49 23.39
CA THR A 339 -16.10 -39.75 21.97
C THR A 339 -17.04 -38.71 21.39
N ARG A 340 -16.73 -38.18 20.21
CA ARG A 340 -17.52 -37.13 19.52
C ARG A 340 -17.63 -37.45 18.04
N TRP A 341 -18.84 -37.44 17.49
CA TRP A 341 -19.10 -37.80 16.10
C TRP A 341 -20.23 -36.99 15.49
N GLY A 342 -20.20 -36.81 14.17
CA GLY A 342 -21.24 -36.08 13.46
C GLY A 342 -20.90 -35.83 12.00
N GLY A 343 -21.78 -35.10 11.32
CA GLY A 343 -21.50 -34.58 10.00
C GLY A 343 -20.32 -33.62 10.04
N VAL A 344 -19.43 -33.73 9.06
CA VAL A 344 -18.33 -32.79 8.85
C VAL A 344 -18.92 -31.43 8.48
N GLY A 345 -19.04 -30.54 9.46
CA GLY A 345 -19.70 -29.24 9.40
C GLY A 345 -20.22 -28.80 10.78
N GLU A 346 -20.49 -29.78 11.64
CA GLU A 346 -21.40 -29.63 12.77
C GLU A 346 -20.70 -29.90 14.10
N THR A 347 -21.29 -29.39 15.19
CA THR A 347 -20.84 -29.71 16.55
C THR A 347 -20.85 -31.22 16.80
N GLY A 348 -21.77 -31.95 16.16
CA GLY A 348 -21.93 -33.39 16.33
C GLY A 348 -22.50 -33.78 17.69
N MET A 349 -22.75 -35.08 17.88
CA MET A 349 -23.10 -35.69 19.16
C MET A 349 -21.82 -36.11 19.89
N PHE A 350 -21.86 -36.14 21.22
CA PHE A 350 -20.74 -36.59 22.04
C PHE A 350 -21.21 -37.45 23.20
N GLN A 351 -20.34 -38.34 23.65
CA GLN A 351 -20.57 -39.24 24.77
C GLN A 351 -19.35 -39.24 25.68
N LYS A 352 -19.63 -39.30 26.99
CA LYS A 352 -18.63 -39.48 28.05
C LYS A 352 -18.89 -40.83 28.68
N THR A 353 -17.91 -41.72 28.62
CA THR A 353 -18.00 -43.03 29.28
C THR A 353 -16.99 -43.06 30.43
N PRO A 354 -17.44 -43.04 31.69
CA PRO A 354 -16.54 -43.10 32.84
C PRO A 354 -16.09 -44.55 33.10
N PHE A 355 -14.84 -44.69 33.52
CA PHE A 355 -14.18 -45.93 33.92
C PHE A 355 -13.45 -45.70 35.25
N ASN A 356 -13.42 -46.76 36.07
CA ASN A 356 -12.77 -46.73 37.38
C ASN A 356 -11.29 -47.11 37.31
N SER A 357 -10.84 -47.71 36.21
CA SER A 357 -9.44 -48.10 35.99
C SER A 357 -8.91 -47.54 34.68
N MET A 358 -7.59 -47.32 34.64
CA MET A 358 -6.90 -46.86 33.44
C MET A 358 -6.94 -47.93 32.36
N GLU A 359 -6.69 -49.20 32.71
CA GLU A 359 -6.61 -50.30 31.75
C GLU A 359 -7.95 -50.50 31.01
N GLU A 360 -9.08 -50.46 31.72
CA GLU A 360 -10.42 -50.60 31.10
C GLU A 360 -10.71 -49.48 30.08
N ALA A 361 -10.32 -48.25 30.39
CA ALA A 361 -10.51 -47.11 29.50
C ALA A 361 -9.66 -47.25 28.22
N VAL A 362 -8.42 -47.73 28.35
CA VAL A 362 -7.50 -47.97 27.22
C VAL A 362 -7.98 -49.14 26.36
N GLU A 363 -8.41 -50.24 26.97
CA GLU A 363 -8.96 -51.39 26.25
C GLU A 363 -10.20 -51.01 25.43
N GLU A 364 -11.14 -50.26 26.02
CA GLU A 364 -12.34 -49.83 25.30
C GLU A 364 -11.99 -48.81 24.20
N PHE A 365 -11.02 -47.92 24.43
CA PHE A 365 -10.50 -47.03 23.40
C PHE A 365 -9.92 -47.80 22.20
N LYS A 366 -9.02 -48.77 22.44
CA LYS A 366 -8.42 -49.63 21.39
C LYS A 366 -9.48 -50.46 20.66
N LYS A 367 -10.49 -50.94 21.38
CA LYS A 367 -11.62 -51.71 20.83
C LYS A 367 -12.52 -50.86 19.94
N ILE A 368 -12.87 -49.64 20.35
CA ILE A 368 -13.64 -48.70 19.51
C ILE A 368 -12.80 -48.32 18.28
N PHE A 369 -11.50 -48.04 18.43
CA PHE A 369 -10.62 -47.75 17.29
C PHE A 369 -10.61 -48.91 16.28
N LYS A 370 -10.40 -50.15 16.74
CA LYS A 370 -10.43 -51.35 15.89
C LYS A 370 -11.79 -51.57 15.24
N SER A 371 -12.88 -51.30 15.95
CA SER A 371 -14.23 -51.38 15.40
C SER A 371 -14.47 -50.33 14.30
N LYS A 372 -13.96 -49.10 14.46
CA LYS A 372 -14.18 -48.02 13.49
C LYS A 372 -13.25 -48.06 12.29
N THR A 373 -11.98 -48.46 12.46
CA THR A 373 -10.95 -48.45 11.41
C THR A 373 -10.66 -49.83 10.82
N SER A 374 -11.01 -50.91 11.52
CA SER A 374 -10.60 -52.30 11.21
C SER A 374 -9.09 -52.54 11.19
N ASN A 375 -8.32 -51.64 11.82
CA ASN A 375 -6.88 -51.72 12.02
C ASN A 375 -6.57 -51.78 13.52
N LEU A 376 -5.42 -52.35 13.89
CA LEU A 376 -4.96 -52.34 15.29
C LEU A 376 -4.41 -50.94 15.64
N TRP A 377 -4.53 -50.56 16.92
CA TRP A 377 -4.05 -49.27 17.42
C TRP A 377 -2.55 -49.06 17.18
N GLU A 378 -1.76 -50.12 17.27
CA GLU A 378 -0.31 -50.07 17.09
C GLU A 378 0.10 -49.69 15.65
N HIS A 379 -0.72 -50.03 14.64
CA HIS A 379 -0.42 -49.75 13.24
C HIS A 379 -0.91 -48.39 12.74
N ARG A 380 -1.49 -47.55 13.61
CA ARG A 380 -2.25 -46.34 13.24
C ARG A 380 -1.50 -45.29 12.41
N PHE A 381 -0.16 -45.28 12.44
CA PHE A 381 0.69 -44.36 11.64
C PHE A 381 1.74 -45.09 10.77
N SER A 382 1.66 -46.40 10.68
CA SER A 382 2.58 -47.24 9.89
C SER A 382 2.04 -47.50 8.48
N GLU A 383 2.90 -47.95 7.56
CA GLU A 383 2.50 -48.39 6.20
C GLU A 383 1.53 -49.58 6.20
N GLU A 384 1.38 -50.26 7.35
CA GLU A 384 0.46 -51.37 7.56
C GLU A 384 -0.99 -50.90 7.87
N PHE A 385 -1.23 -49.60 7.99
CA PHE A 385 -2.60 -49.07 8.04
C PHE A 385 -3.24 -49.19 6.65
N ILE A 386 -4.12 -50.18 6.46
CA ILE A 386 -4.83 -50.38 5.20
C ILE A 386 -6.22 -49.73 5.29
N PRO A 387 -6.50 -48.65 4.54
CA PRO A 387 -7.84 -48.07 4.47
C PRO A 387 -8.81 -49.08 3.85
N LYS A 388 -9.94 -49.35 4.52
CA LYS A 388 -11.00 -50.25 4.02
C LYS A 388 -12.24 -49.45 3.64
N ASP A 389 -12.90 -49.87 2.56
CA ASP A 389 -14.13 -49.23 2.06
C ASP A 389 -15.23 -49.23 3.16
N GLY A 390 -15.87 -48.07 3.36
CA GLY A 390 -16.89 -47.86 4.40
C GLY A 390 -16.39 -47.74 5.86
N ARG A 391 -15.07 -47.71 6.11
CA ARG A 391 -14.46 -47.57 7.45
C ARG A 391 -13.76 -46.22 7.64
N PHE A 392 -13.44 -45.87 8.89
CA PHE A 392 -12.81 -44.61 9.24
C PHE A 392 -11.30 -44.61 8.97
N VAL A 393 -10.77 -43.47 8.50
CA VAL A 393 -9.34 -43.22 8.24
C VAL A 393 -8.80 -42.24 9.29
N VAL A 394 -7.56 -42.45 9.72
CA VAL A 394 -6.89 -41.58 10.71
C VAL A 394 -6.51 -40.24 10.09
N THR A 395 -6.83 -39.15 10.77
CA THR A 395 -6.36 -37.79 10.45
C THR A 395 -5.30 -37.39 11.47
N LYS A 396 -4.09 -37.06 11.02
CA LYS A 396 -3.05 -36.51 11.90
C LYS A 396 -3.48 -35.09 12.30
N LEU A 397 -3.88 -34.92 13.55
CA LEU A 397 -3.98 -33.59 14.16
C LEU A 397 -2.56 -33.08 14.37
N ALA A 398 -2.17 -32.01 13.68
CA ALA A 398 -0.93 -31.31 14.00
C ALA A 398 -0.92 -30.91 15.49
N GLU A 399 0.17 -31.20 16.19
CA GLU A 399 0.35 -30.76 17.58
C GLU A 399 0.32 -29.24 17.59
N LYS A 400 -0.58 -28.65 18.40
CA LYS A 400 -0.56 -27.21 18.67
C LYS A 400 0.60 -26.91 19.62
N THR A 401 1.83 -26.87 19.12
CA THR A 401 2.87 -26.09 19.79
C THR A 401 2.42 -24.64 19.82
N LYS A 402 2.60 -23.94 20.95
CA LYS A 402 2.27 -22.50 21.01
C LYS A 402 2.96 -21.76 19.86
N PRO A 403 2.28 -20.78 19.26
CA PRO A 403 2.62 -20.28 17.94
C PRO A 403 3.95 -19.54 17.93
N LEU A 404 4.75 -19.83 16.90
CA LEU A 404 5.88 -19.04 16.43
C LEU A 404 5.33 -17.70 15.90
N ALA A 405 5.13 -16.72 16.78
CA ALA A 405 4.62 -15.42 16.39
C ALA A 405 5.81 -14.52 16.01
N LEU A 406 5.89 -14.14 14.73
CA LEU A 406 6.80 -13.09 14.28
C LEU A 406 6.62 -11.84 15.16
N LYS A 407 7.72 -11.38 15.76
CA LYS A 407 7.73 -10.20 16.63
C LYS A 407 7.98 -8.94 15.79
N PRO A 408 7.34 -7.79 16.11
CA PRO A 408 7.66 -6.51 15.48
C PRO A 408 9.16 -6.25 15.50
N LEU A 409 9.72 -5.83 14.36
CA LEU A 409 11.16 -5.57 14.23
C LEU A 409 11.58 -4.45 15.20
N ASP A 410 12.43 -4.79 16.17
CA ASP A 410 13.00 -3.82 17.11
C ASP A 410 14.21 -3.11 16.49
N LEU A 411 13.93 -2.02 15.77
CA LEU A 411 14.96 -1.21 15.13
C LEU A 411 15.84 -0.46 16.14
N SER A 412 15.47 -0.37 17.42
CA SER A 412 16.22 0.39 18.43
C SER A 412 17.51 -0.28 18.88
N LYS A 413 17.57 -1.61 18.77
CA LYS A 413 18.73 -2.45 19.14
C LYS A 413 19.64 -2.79 17.95
N SER A 414 19.25 -2.38 16.75
CA SER A 414 19.92 -2.75 15.50
C SER A 414 20.93 -1.68 15.08
N PRO A 415 21.95 -2.03 14.27
CA PRO A 415 22.83 -1.05 13.63
C PRO A 415 22.04 -0.02 12.83
N ARG A 416 22.57 1.21 12.67
CA ARG A 416 21.93 2.25 11.85
C ARG A 416 21.88 1.81 10.38
N SER A 417 20.70 1.91 9.76
CA SER A 417 20.50 1.62 8.34
C SER A 417 21.36 2.53 7.45
N LYS A 418 21.91 1.96 6.37
CA LYS A 418 22.65 2.69 5.33
C LYS A 418 21.76 3.16 4.17
N LEU A 419 20.49 2.78 4.17
CA LEU A 419 19.55 3.08 3.09
C LEU A 419 19.03 4.51 3.17
N PRO A 420 18.60 5.11 2.05
CA PRO A 420 17.88 6.38 2.05
C PRO A 420 16.60 6.33 2.92
N HIS A 421 16.20 7.47 3.49
CA HIS A 421 15.02 7.55 4.34
C HIS A 421 13.73 7.13 3.62
N SER A 422 13.57 7.48 2.34
CA SER A 422 12.44 7.08 1.49
C SER A 422 12.31 5.57 1.34
N VAL A 423 13.43 4.88 1.11
CA VAL A 423 13.49 3.41 1.04
C VAL A 423 13.16 2.81 2.40
N GLN A 424 13.72 3.32 3.49
CA GLN A 424 13.40 2.86 4.85
C GLN A 424 11.91 3.00 5.16
N ASP A 425 11.29 4.12 4.81
CA ASP A 425 9.88 4.38 5.05
C ASP A 425 9.00 3.37 4.29
N THR A 426 9.35 3.10 3.04
CA THR A 426 8.65 2.10 2.21
C THR A 426 8.81 0.68 2.78
N LEU A 427 10.01 0.32 3.25
CA LEU A 427 10.28 -0.96 3.89
C LEU A 427 9.51 -1.12 5.20
N LYS A 428 9.33 -0.06 6.00
CA LYS A 428 8.48 -0.10 7.20
C LYS A 428 7.02 -0.42 6.85
N VAL A 429 6.51 0.09 5.73
CA VAL A 429 5.16 -0.26 5.24
C VAL A 429 5.08 -1.74 4.88
N PHE A 430 6.08 -2.28 4.19
CA PHE A 430 6.09 -3.67 3.77
C PHE A 430 6.32 -4.65 4.92
N CYS A 431 7.15 -4.29 5.90
CA CYS A 431 7.49 -5.12 7.06
C CYS A 431 6.48 -5.02 8.22
N ASP A 432 5.28 -4.45 7.98
CA ASP A 432 4.25 -4.35 9.02
C ASP A 432 3.60 -5.72 9.30
N ILE A 433 4.02 -6.33 10.40
CA ILE A 433 3.57 -7.65 10.83
C ILE A 433 2.08 -7.67 11.18
N ALA A 434 1.50 -6.55 11.64
CA ALA A 434 0.07 -6.47 11.92
C ALA A 434 -0.74 -6.65 10.62
N SER A 435 -0.30 -6.00 9.54
CA SER A 435 -0.88 -6.15 8.21
C SER A 435 -0.71 -7.57 7.66
N MET A 436 0.45 -8.21 7.88
CA MET A 436 0.69 -9.58 7.45
C MET A 436 -0.16 -10.62 8.22
N ASN A 437 -0.26 -10.49 9.56
CA ASN A 437 -1.07 -11.37 10.41
C ASN A 437 -2.55 -11.33 10.01
N LYS A 438 -3.04 -10.12 9.68
CA LYS A 438 -4.40 -9.98 9.20
C LYS A 438 -4.63 -10.69 7.86
N MET A 439 -3.66 -10.64 6.95
CA MET A 439 -3.77 -11.39 5.69
C MET A 439 -3.80 -12.91 5.94
N VAL A 440 -3.05 -13.42 6.92
CA VAL A 440 -3.16 -14.82 7.36
C VAL A 440 -4.56 -15.14 7.87
N ASP A 441 -5.20 -14.22 8.58
CA ASP A 441 -6.59 -14.36 9.03
C ASP A 441 -7.59 -14.34 7.85
N ASP A 442 -7.42 -13.42 6.89
CA ASP A 442 -8.27 -13.30 5.69
C ASP A 442 -8.15 -14.54 4.79
N GLU A 443 -6.93 -15.08 4.64
CA GLU A 443 -6.66 -16.36 3.97
C GLU A 443 -6.99 -17.57 4.84
N LYS A 444 -7.55 -17.35 6.04
CA LYS A 444 -8.02 -18.38 6.97
C LYS A 444 -6.97 -19.46 7.24
N LEU A 445 -5.69 -19.10 7.28
CA LEU A 445 -4.60 -20.04 7.51
C LEU A 445 -4.45 -20.29 9.01
N ASP A 446 -4.59 -21.54 9.47
CA ASP A 446 -4.46 -21.91 10.90
C ASP A 446 -3.01 -22.12 11.34
N LEU A 447 -2.08 -21.42 10.68
CA LEU A 447 -0.66 -21.42 11.03
C LEU A 447 -0.19 -19.97 11.18
N PRO A 448 0.62 -19.67 12.21
CA PRO A 448 1.24 -18.37 12.31
C PRO A 448 2.26 -18.18 11.18
N LEU A 449 2.53 -16.91 10.83
CA LEU A 449 3.54 -16.59 9.82
C LEU A 449 4.91 -17.16 10.20
N GLY A 450 5.60 -17.73 9.22
CA GLY A 450 6.96 -18.27 9.39
C GLY A 450 7.02 -19.78 9.62
N TYR A 451 5.91 -20.48 9.93
CA TYR A 451 5.94 -21.94 10.10
C TYR A 451 5.94 -22.72 8.78
N LEU A 452 5.34 -22.15 7.74
CA LEU A 452 5.35 -22.75 6.42
C LEU A 452 6.75 -22.66 5.81
N THR A 453 7.21 -23.76 5.22
CA THR A 453 8.42 -23.77 4.39
C THR A 453 8.03 -23.59 2.93
N ALA A 454 8.94 -23.08 2.09
CA ALA A 454 8.66 -22.97 0.65
C ALA A 454 8.32 -24.35 0.04
N ALA A 455 8.99 -25.41 0.52
CA ALA A 455 8.73 -26.79 0.11
C ALA A 455 7.30 -27.25 0.48
N THR A 456 6.82 -26.98 1.70
CA THR A 456 5.46 -27.35 2.13
C THR A 456 4.39 -26.67 1.29
N VAL A 457 4.60 -25.41 0.92
CA VAL A 457 3.65 -24.67 0.06
C VAL A 457 3.65 -25.23 -1.36
N GLU A 458 4.82 -25.63 -1.87
CA GLU A 458 4.92 -26.31 -3.17
C GLU A 458 4.24 -27.69 -3.16
N GLU A 459 4.47 -28.51 -2.13
CA GLU A 459 3.78 -29.79 -1.96
C GLU A 459 2.25 -29.61 -1.93
N GLY A 460 1.76 -28.61 -1.21
CA GLY A 460 0.34 -28.28 -1.18
C GLY A 460 -0.21 -27.92 -2.56
N TYR A 461 0.58 -27.20 -3.37
CA TYR A 461 0.23 -26.84 -4.74
C TYR A 461 0.13 -28.07 -5.65
N GLN A 462 1.11 -28.97 -5.58
CA GLN A 462 1.11 -30.22 -6.36
C GLN A 462 -0.09 -31.10 -5.99
N LEU A 463 -0.45 -31.19 -4.71
CA LEU A 463 -1.65 -31.92 -4.27
C LEU A 463 -2.93 -31.34 -4.87
N LEU A 464 -3.08 -30.01 -4.94
CA LEU A 464 -4.23 -29.39 -5.61
C LEU A 464 -4.26 -29.69 -7.12
N MET A 465 -3.11 -29.74 -7.78
CA MET A 465 -3.03 -30.13 -9.19
C MET A 465 -3.49 -31.57 -9.41
N GLU A 466 -3.04 -32.50 -8.56
CA GLU A 466 -3.49 -33.90 -8.63
C GLU A 466 -5.01 -34.02 -8.39
N ILE A 467 -5.56 -33.29 -7.42
CA ILE A 467 -7.00 -33.25 -7.15
C ILE A 467 -7.76 -32.79 -8.39
N ARG A 468 -7.32 -31.70 -9.02
CA ARG A 468 -7.92 -31.18 -10.26
C ARG A 468 -7.91 -32.25 -11.37
N ASP A 469 -6.80 -32.91 -11.60
CA ASP A 469 -6.69 -33.92 -12.67
C ASP A 469 -7.60 -35.12 -12.41
N GLN A 470 -7.76 -35.52 -11.15
CA GLN A 470 -8.74 -36.54 -10.77
C GLN A 470 -10.18 -36.08 -11.02
N ILE A 471 -10.52 -34.80 -10.78
CA ILE A 471 -11.85 -34.26 -11.08
C ILE A 471 -12.13 -34.26 -12.59
N LYS A 472 -11.18 -33.83 -13.43
CA LYS A 472 -11.31 -33.89 -14.90
C LYS A 472 -11.54 -35.31 -15.40
N GLN A 473 -10.79 -36.28 -14.87
CA GLN A 473 -10.97 -37.70 -15.21
C GLN A 473 -12.37 -38.22 -14.80
N MET A 474 -12.91 -37.73 -13.69
CA MET A 474 -14.28 -38.05 -13.25
C MET A 474 -15.33 -37.48 -14.22
N GLU A 475 -15.14 -36.29 -14.76
CA GLU A 475 -16.06 -35.67 -15.73
C GLU A 475 -16.07 -36.39 -17.09
N VAL A 476 -14.91 -36.79 -17.59
CA VAL A 476 -14.79 -37.59 -18.82
C VAL A 476 -15.45 -38.98 -18.67
N LYS A 477 -15.31 -39.60 -17.49
CA LYS A 477 -15.94 -40.90 -17.19
C LYS A 477 -17.44 -40.82 -16.95
N LYS A 478 -18.00 -39.63 -16.67
CA LYS A 478 -19.45 -39.40 -16.67
C LYS A 478 -20.03 -39.32 -18.09
N THR A 479 -19.21 -38.92 -19.08
CA THR A 479 -19.65 -38.63 -20.46
C THR A 479 -19.39 -39.76 -21.46
N THR A 480 -18.58 -40.78 -21.12
CA THR A 480 -18.16 -41.80 -22.09
C THR A 480 -18.98 -43.11 -22.04
N THR A 481 -19.76 -43.33 -23.10
CA THR A 481 -20.34 -44.58 -23.69
C THR A 481 -21.56 -45.30 -23.07
N ASN A 482 -22.65 -45.32 -23.85
CA ASN A 482 -23.73 -46.33 -23.87
C ASN A 482 -24.63 -46.47 -22.62
N GLY A 483 -24.85 -45.40 -21.86
CA GLY A 483 -25.91 -45.38 -20.84
C GLY A 483 -25.66 -46.28 -19.63
N ILE A 484 -24.44 -46.77 -19.44
CA ILE A 484 -24.02 -47.49 -18.23
C ILE A 484 -22.92 -46.67 -17.57
N LEU A 485 -23.27 -45.96 -16.49
CA LEU A 485 -22.30 -45.31 -15.61
C LEU A 485 -21.42 -46.39 -14.97
N ASP A 486 -20.11 -46.33 -15.13
CA ASP A 486 -19.18 -47.13 -14.31
C ASP A 486 -19.15 -46.55 -12.89
N VAL A 487 -20.19 -46.87 -12.12
CA VAL A 487 -20.38 -46.45 -10.73
C VAL A 487 -19.16 -46.84 -9.89
N LYS A 488 -18.48 -47.94 -10.22
CA LYS A 488 -17.31 -48.44 -9.48
C LYS A 488 -16.07 -47.59 -9.72
N ALA A 489 -15.82 -47.19 -10.98
CA ALA A 489 -14.71 -46.27 -11.30
C ALA A 489 -14.93 -44.86 -10.74
N ILE A 490 -16.16 -44.33 -10.78
CA ILE A 490 -16.49 -43.01 -10.21
C ILE A 490 -16.33 -43.03 -8.67
N LYS A 491 -16.77 -44.12 -8.02
CA LYS A 491 -16.62 -44.31 -6.56
C LYS A 491 -15.14 -44.36 -6.15
N ALA A 492 -14.29 -45.05 -6.92
CA ALA A 492 -12.85 -45.10 -6.68
C ALA A 492 -12.18 -43.72 -6.80
N ILE A 493 -12.56 -42.92 -7.79
CA ILE A 493 -12.02 -41.55 -7.96
C ILE A 493 -12.45 -40.65 -6.80
N ARG A 494 -13.72 -40.70 -6.38
CA ARG A 494 -14.20 -39.94 -5.21
C ARG A 494 -13.44 -40.31 -3.93
N HIS A 495 -13.18 -41.59 -3.69
CA HIS A 495 -12.38 -42.01 -2.54
C HIS A 495 -10.95 -41.44 -2.60
N LYS A 496 -10.33 -41.44 -3.79
CA LYS A 496 -9.00 -40.83 -4.00
C LYS A 496 -9.02 -39.31 -3.79
N LEU A 497 -10.06 -38.61 -4.24
CA LEU A 497 -10.24 -37.18 -4.02
C LEU A 497 -10.32 -36.82 -2.53
N VAL A 498 -11.04 -37.62 -1.74
CA VAL A 498 -11.09 -37.43 -0.27
C VAL A 498 -9.71 -37.61 0.36
N GLN A 499 -8.96 -38.63 -0.05
CA GLN A 499 -7.60 -38.87 0.45
C GLN A 499 -6.66 -37.71 0.13
N LEU A 500 -6.64 -37.26 -1.13
CA LEU A 500 -5.82 -36.12 -1.56
C LEU A 500 -6.24 -34.83 -0.87
N SER A 501 -7.54 -34.59 -0.70
CA SER A 501 -8.05 -33.42 0.02
C SER A 501 -7.60 -33.42 1.48
N ASN A 502 -7.64 -34.57 2.15
CA ASN A 502 -7.14 -34.70 3.53
C ASN A 502 -5.63 -34.43 3.61
N GLN A 503 -4.85 -34.95 2.65
CA GLN A 503 -3.41 -34.67 2.58
C GLN A 503 -3.15 -33.17 2.40
N TYR A 504 -3.89 -32.51 1.49
CA TYR A 504 -3.80 -31.07 1.25
C TYR A 504 -4.06 -30.26 2.54
N TYR A 505 -5.22 -30.47 3.18
CA TYR A 505 -5.58 -29.74 4.40
C TYR A 505 -4.74 -30.11 5.63
N THR A 506 -4.03 -31.25 5.60
CA THR A 506 -3.02 -31.59 6.63
C THR A 506 -1.76 -30.74 6.45
N ARG A 507 -1.37 -30.45 5.20
CA ARG A 507 -0.20 -29.61 4.90
C ARG A 507 -0.50 -28.12 5.03
N ILE A 508 -1.65 -27.69 4.54
CA ILE A 508 -2.10 -26.30 4.57
C ILE A 508 -3.42 -26.24 5.35
N PRO A 509 -3.36 -26.15 6.69
CA PRO A 509 -4.55 -26.16 7.52
C PRO A 509 -5.36 -24.88 7.35
N ASN A 510 -6.68 -25.02 7.39
CA ASN A 510 -7.62 -23.92 7.23
C ASN A 510 -8.45 -23.76 8.51
N LYS A 511 -8.56 -22.51 8.99
CA LYS A 511 -9.25 -22.13 10.23
C LYS A 511 -10.71 -22.58 10.26
N ASP A 512 -11.38 -22.58 9.11
CA ASP A 512 -12.79 -22.95 9.01
C ASP A 512 -13.03 -24.43 9.32
N TYR A 513 -12.05 -25.30 9.01
CA TYR A 513 -12.20 -26.75 9.12
C TYR A 513 -11.76 -27.35 10.47
N ILE A 514 -11.19 -26.53 11.38
CA ILE A 514 -10.74 -26.99 12.71
C ILE A 514 -11.89 -27.55 13.55
N ARG A 515 -13.05 -26.90 13.52
CA ARG A 515 -14.20 -27.23 14.40
C ARG A 515 -15.28 -28.06 13.72
N THR A 516 -15.26 -28.06 12.39
CA THR A 516 -16.30 -28.58 11.53
C THR A 516 -15.83 -29.83 10.78
N GLY A 517 -14.53 -30.08 10.66
CA GLY A 517 -14.00 -31.19 9.86
C GLY A 517 -13.83 -30.81 8.40
N ILE A 518 -12.98 -31.57 7.71
CA ILE A 518 -12.52 -31.27 6.35
C ILE A 518 -13.58 -31.67 5.30
N ARG A 519 -14.01 -30.71 4.48
CA ARG A 519 -14.83 -31.00 3.29
C ARG A 519 -13.91 -31.43 2.13
N PRO A 520 -14.19 -32.55 1.44
CA PRO A 520 -13.39 -32.97 0.31
C PRO A 520 -13.58 -32.02 -0.89
N LEU A 521 -12.49 -31.75 -1.59
CA LEU A 521 -12.47 -30.96 -2.81
C LEU A 521 -12.97 -31.83 -3.97
N VAL A 522 -14.27 -31.69 -4.27
CA VAL A 522 -14.96 -32.44 -5.33
C VAL A 522 -15.37 -31.59 -6.52
N ASP A 523 -15.33 -30.25 -6.36
CA ASP A 523 -15.75 -29.28 -7.37
C ASP A 523 -14.55 -28.45 -7.84
N LEU A 524 -14.44 -28.23 -9.16
CA LEU A 524 -13.38 -27.42 -9.77
C LEU A 524 -13.35 -25.99 -9.21
N SER A 525 -14.52 -25.39 -8.93
CA SER A 525 -14.62 -24.04 -8.36
C SER A 525 -14.02 -23.93 -6.96
N ASN A 526 -14.13 -24.97 -6.13
CA ASN A 526 -13.54 -24.99 -4.80
C ASN A 526 -12.02 -25.20 -4.85
N VAL A 527 -11.55 -26.09 -5.75
CA VAL A 527 -10.11 -26.26 -6.00
C VAL A 527 -9.47 -24.95 -6.44
N GLN A 528 -10.14 -24.21 -7.32
CA GLN A 528 -9.66 -22.91 -7.82
C GLN A 528 -9.48 -21.85 -6.74
N LYS A 529 -10.46 -21.73 -5.83
CA LYS A 529 -10.35 -20.84 -4.68
C LYS A 529 -9.16 -21.21 -3.79
N GLU A 530 -8.93 -22.50 -3.57
CA GLU A 530 -7.77 -22.99 -2.82
C GLU A 530 -6.45 -22.75 -3.58
N MET A 531 -6.43 -22.83 -4.91
CA MET A 531 -5.23 -22.51 -5.70
C MET A 531 -4.88 -21.03 -5.62
N GLN A 532 -5.86 -20.13 -5.73
CA GLN A 532 -5.67 -18.69 -5.54
C GLN A 532 -5.16 -18.37 -4.12
N ARG A 533 -5.73 -19.05 -3.12
CA ARG A 533 -5.29 -18.96 -1.73
C ARG A 533 -3.82 -19.39 -1.55
N ILE A 534 -3.38 -20.50 -2.17
CA ILE A 534 -1.96 -20.91 -2.13
C ILE A 534 -1.06 -19.84 -2.75
N ASP A 535 -1.44 -19.23 -3.87
CA ASP A 535 -0.60 -18.22 -4.51
C ASP A 535 -0.42 -16.97 -3.61
N ASN A 536 -1.46 -16.55 -2.90
CA ASN A 536 -1.35 -15.51 -1.87
C ASN A 536 -0.43 -15.96 -0.70
N ILE A 537 -0.59 -17.20 -0.23
CA ILE A 537 0.26 -17.79 0.81
C ILE A 537 1.73 -17.85 0.37
N ARG A 538 2.03 -18.10 -0.91
CA ARG A 538 3.42 -18.11 -1.43
C ARG A 538 4.09 -16.74 -1.29
N TYR A 539 3.40 -15.65 -1.63
CA TYR A 539 3.94 -14.30 -1.47
C TYR A 539 4.15 -13.97 0.02
N LEU A 540 3.17 -14.30 0.87
CA LEU A 540 3.27 -14.12 2.33
C LEU A 540 4.42 -14.92 2.94
N ASN A 541 4.60 -16.17 2.52
CA ASN A 541 5.66 -17.05 2.99
C ASN A 541 7.04 -16.48 2.66
N SER A 542 7.18 -15.94 1.45
CA SER A 542 8.42 -15.28 1.03
C SER A 542 8.75 -14.08 1.91
N GLY A 543 7.76 -13.22 2.20
CA GLY A 543 7.92 -12.10 3.13
C GLY A 543 8.24 -12.55 4.56
N ALA A 544 7.56 -13.59 5.05
CA ALA A 544 7.81 -14.15 6.39
C ALA A 544 9.24 -14.70 6.54
N ASN A 545 9.74 -15.43 5.53
CA ASN A 545 11.12 -15.94 5.53
C ASN A 545 12.14 -14.80 5.58
N MET A 546 11.88 -13.70 4.86
CA MET A 546 12.75 -12.52 4.90
C MET A 546 12.79 -11.89 6.29
N LEU A 547 11.63 -11.75 6.95
CA LEU A 547 11.55 -11.20 8.31
C LEU A 547 12.26 -12.08 9.34
N LEU A 548 12.12 -13.42 9.23
CA LEU A 548 12.84 -14.36 10.08
C LEU A 548 14.38 -14.24 9.92
N GLY A 549 14.86 -14.15 8.67
CA GLY A 549 16.28 -13.94 8.41
C GLY A 549 16.77 -12.58 8.93
N ALA A 550 15.94 -11.53 8.79
CA ALA A 550 16.25 -10.19 9.30
C ALA A 550 16.35 -10.14 10.83
N GLU A 551 15.51 -10.90 11.54
CA GLU A 551 15.59 -11.02 13.01
C GLU A 551 16.85 -11.77 13.44
N LEU A 552 17.17 -12.89 12.78
CA LEU A 552 18.39 -13.68 13.05
C LEU A 552 19.65 -12.84 12.91
N ARG A 553 19.74 -12.05 11.84
CA ARG A 553 20.90 -11.22 11.49
C ARG A 553 20.83 -9.80 12.07
N GLY A 554 19.80 -9.46 12.85
CA GLY A 554 19.54 -8.09 13.31
C GLY A 554 20.64 -7.45 14.16
N LYS A 555 21.56 -8.26 14.70
CA LYS A 555 22.77 -7.78 15.41
C LYS A 555 23.90 -7.37 14.46
N GLU A 556 23.98 -7.99 13.28
CA GLU A 556 25.04 -7.79 12.27
C GLU A 556 24.65 -6.70 11.27
N ILE A 557 23.40 -6.72 10.83
CA ILE A 557 22.86 -5.83 9.80
C ILE A 557 21.52 -5.26 10.27
N ASN A 558 21.21 -4.03 9.86
CA ASN A 558 19.87 -3.49 10.09
C ASN A 558 18.81 -4.39 9.42
N PRO A 559 17.72 -4.77 10.11
CA PRO A 559 16.68 -5.62 9.54
C PRO A 559 16.09 -5.10 8.21
N LEU A 560 15.95 -3.78 8.05
CA LEU A 560 15.47 -3.19 6.79
C LEU A 560 16.49 -3.36 5.66
N ASP A 561 17.78 -3.21 5.96
CA ASP A 561 18.87 -3.41 5.01
C ASP A 561 18.96 -4.88 4.56
N TYR A 562 18.70 -5.82 5.47
CA TYR A 562 18.58 -7.25 5.14
C TYR A 562 17.42 -7.50 4.18
N CYS A 563 16.21 -6.98 4.49
CA CYS A 563 15.05 -7.11 3.61
C CYS A 563 15.32 -6.51 2.22
N TYR A 564 15.97 -5.34 2.15
CA TYR A 564 16.32 -4.71 0.87
C TYR A 564 17.29 -5.57 0.04
N ARG A 565 18.31 -6.15 0.67
CA ARG A 565 19.24 -7.08 0.02
C ARG A 565 18.52 -8.33 -0.48
N ALA A 566 17.57 -8.85 0.29
CA ALA A 566 16.76 -10.01 -0.07
C ALA A 566 15.89 -9.78 -1.31
N PHE A 567 15.50 -8.54 -1.60
CA PHE A 567 14.71 -8.22 -2.79
C PHE A 567 15.52 -8.36 -4.08
N GLN A 568 16.85 -8.19 -4.05
CA GLN A 568 17.69 -8.17 -5.27
C GLN A 568 17.12 -7.20 -6.33
N CYS A 569 16.58 -6.07 -5.85
CA CYS A 569 15.90 -5.05 -6.63
C CYS A 569 16.37 -3.69 -6.13
N ARG A 570 17.03 -2.93 -7.02
CA ARG A 570 17.48 -1.58 -6.73
C ARG A 570 16.29 -0.62 -6.80
N MET A 571 16.18 0.24 -5.79
CA MET A 571 15.15 1.28 -5.69
C MET A 571 15.81 2.64 -5.60
N ASP A 572 15.74 3.42 -6.68
CA ASP A 572 16.24 4.81 -6.72
C ASP A 572 15.07 5.78 -6.61
N GLU A 573 15.10 6.67 -5.63
CA GLU A 573 14.05 7.67 -5.46
C GLU A 573 14.09 8.68 -6.61
N VAL A 574 12.92 8.92 -7.20
CA VAL A 574 12.73 9.87 -8.30
C VAL A 574 12.26 11.20 -7.69
N GLU A 575 13.09 12.23 -7.81
CA GLU A 575 12.82 13.54 -7.21
C GLU A 575 11.60 14.24 -7.86
N PRO A 576 10.76 14.97 -7.11
CA PRO A 576 9.57 15.65 -7.61
C PRO A 576 9.79 16.63 -8.77
N GLU A 577 10.97 17.24 -8.83
CA GLU A 577 11.36 18.23 -9.83
C GLU A 577 11.63 17.61 -11.21
N THR A 578 11.92 16.30 -11.25
CA THR A 578 12.29 15.57 -12.47
C THR A 578 11.13 15.44 -13.46
N GLU A 579 11.45 15.31 -14.74
CA GLU A 579 10.43 15.05 -15.77
C GLU A 579 9.70 13.72 -15.53
N GLU A 580 10.42 12.69 -15.08
CA GLU A 580 9.87 11.36 -14.81
C GLU A 580 8.77 11.41 -13.74
N TYR A 581 9.03 12.07 -12.61
CA TYR A 581 8.04 12.22 -11.54
C TYR A 581 6.78 12.92 -12.03
N LYS A 582 6.94 14.03 -12.75
CA LYS A 582 5.81 14.83 -13.27
C LYS A 582 4.93 14.04 -14.22
N VAL A 583 5.53 13.16 -15.03
CA VAL A 583 4.80 12.29 -15.96
C VAL A 583 4.02 11.22 -15.20
N VAL A 584 4.64 10.55 -14.22
CA VAL A 584 3.96 9.55 -13.39
C VAL A 584 2.83 10.18 -12.57
N SER A 585 3.08 11.33 -11.95
CA SER A 585 2.06 12.10 -11.21
C SER A 585 0.89 12.47 -12.11
N ARG A 586 1.14 12.96 -13.33
CA ARG A 586 0.07 13.28 -14.27
C ARG A 586 -0.69 12.03 -14.70
N TYR A 587 0.02 10.93 -14.96
CA TYR A 587 -0.63 9.68 -15.35
C TYR A 587 -1.58 9.18 -14.25
N MET A 588 -1.16 9.27 -12.97
CA MET A 588 -2.03 9.01 -11.83
C MET A 588 -3.23 9.95 -11.82
N ASP A 589 -3.00 11.28 -11.80
CA ASP A 589 -4.06 12.28 -11.63
C ASP A 589 -5.12 12.23 -12.75
N THR A 590 -4.69 12.04 -13.99
CA THR A 590 -5.58 11.96 -15.16
C THR A 590 -6.43 10.69 -15.17
N THR A 591 -5.95 9.59 -14.60
CA THR A 591 -6.63 8.29 -14.60
C THR A 591 -7.22 7.88 -13.26
N ALA A 592 -7.14 8.73 -12.22
CA ALA A 592 -7.65 8.46 -10.88
C ALA A 592 -9.17 8.67 -10.70
N LYS A 593 -9.86 9.30 -11.66
CA LYS A 593 -11.25 9.82 -11.59
C LYS A 593 -11.50 10.86 -10.48
N ASN A 594 -10.98 10.63 -9.28
CA ASN A 594 -11.02 11.52 -8.12
C ASN A 594 -9.60 11.82 -7.63
N ASN A 595 -9.41 12.99 -7.01
CA ASN A 595 -8.12 13.40 -6.45
C ASN A 595 -7.94 12.94 -5.00
N ASP A 596 -8.21 11.66 -4.74
CA ASP A 596 -8.24 11.08 -3.39
C ASP A 596 -6.85 10.64 -2.89
N TYR A 597 -5.85 10.56 -3.79
CA TYR A 597 -4.53 10.00 -3.50
C TYR A 597 -3.41 11.03 -3.70
N GLU A 598 -2.35 10.92 -2.91
CA GLU A 598 -1.07 11.60 -3.10
C GLU A 598 0.06 10.58 -3.22
N ILE A 599 1.04 10.87 -4.09
CA ILE A 599 2.30 10.10 -4.14
C ILE A 599 3.14 10.52 -2.93
N ILE A 600 3.59 9.54 -2.16
CA ILE A 600 4.51 9.74 -1.04
C ILE A 600 5.95 9.52 -1.52
N HIS A 601 6.19 8.38 -2.15
CA HIS A 601 7.49 8.01 -2.71
C HIS A 601 7.30 7.41 -4.10
N LEU A 602 8.16 7.80 -5.03
CA LEU A 602 8.28 7.23 -6.37
C LEU A 602 9.69 6.66 -6.53
N PHE A 603 9.80 5.38 -6.86
CA PHE A 603 11.10 4.75 -7.11
C PHE A 603 11.20 4.23 -8.53
N GLY A 604 12.34 4.49 -9.18
CA GLY A 604 12.81 3.72 -10.32
C GLY A 604 13.28 2.35 -9.84
N LEU A 605 12.83 1.29 -10.52
CA LEU A 605 13.17 -0.08 -10.19
C LEU A 605 14.13 -0.69 -11.20
N ASP A 606 15.15 -1.40 -10.70
CA ASP A 606 15.98 -2.31 -11.50
C ASP A 606 16.16 -3.64 -10.77
N ARG A 607 15.58 -4.70 -11.33
CA ARG A 607 15.53 -6.03 -10.71
C ARG A 607 16.51 -6.99 -11.38
N ALA A 608 17.21 -7.77 -10.55
CA ALA A 608 18.18 -8.75 -10.98
C ALA A 608 17.66 -9.68 -12.11
N GLY A 609 18.39 -9.67 -13.23
CA GLY A 609 18.11 -10.49 -14.41
C GLY A 609 16.85 -10.13 -15.19
N GLU A 610 16.08 -9.10 -14.80
CA GLU A 610 14.84 -8.74 -15.50
C GLU A 610 15.10 -8.07 -16.85
N ARG A 611 16.09 -7.18 -16.91
CA ARG A 611 16.54 -6.58 -18.17
C ARG A 611 16.92 -7.63 -19.22
N ALA A 612 17.75 -8.60 -18.83
CA ALA A 612 18.19 -9.68 -19.72
C ALA A 612 17.02 -10.58 -20.18
N ARG A 613 16.02 -10.81 -19.32
CA ARG A 613 14.81 -11.56 -19.70
C ARG A 613 13.90 -10.78 -20.66
N PHE A 614 13.86 -9.46 -20.53
CA PHE A 614 13.03 -8.57 -21.35
C PHE A 614 13.67 -8.19 -22.70
N GLU A 615 14.99 -8.34 -22.82
CA GLU A 615 15.77 -8.01 -24.04
C GLU A 615 15.15 -8.52 -25.35
N PRO A 616 14.56 -9.74 -25.45
CA PRO A 616 13.94 -10.19 -26.70
C PRO A 616 12.77 -9.31 -27.20
N PHE A 617 12.19 -8.48 -26.33
CA PHE A 617 11.06 -7.61 -26.63
C PHE A 617 11.44 -6.11 -26.67
N SER A 618 12.74 -5.78 -26.54
CA SER A 618 13.25 -4.40 -26.54
C SER A 618 13.04 -3.65 -27.86
N ASP A 619 12.74 -4.36 -28.94
CA ASP A 619 12.42 -3.77 -30.26
C ASP A 619 10.92 -3.83 -30.63
N ASP A 620 10.06 -4.37 -29.76
CA ASP A 620 8.62 -4.44 -30.00
C ASP A 620 7.98 -3.03 -30.15
N LYS A 621 7.10 -2.86 -31.13
CA LYS A 621 6.47 -1.58 -31.46
C LYS A 621 5.33 -1.20 -30.50
N ASN A 622 4.75 -2.15 -29.77
CA ASN A 622 3.64 -1.91 -28.85
C ASN A 622 4.01 -2.22 -27.40
N ARG A 623 5.01 -1.49 -26.88
CA ARG A 623 5.33 -1.49 -25.45
C ARG A 623 4.57 -0.39 -24.73
N ARG A 624 3.88 -0.75 -23.64
CA ARG A 624 3.11 0.21 -22.83
C ARG A 624 3.56 0.20 -21.38
N LEU A 625 3.57 1.38 -20.76
CA LEU A 625 3.71 1.52 -19.32
C LEU A 625 2.33 1.41 -18.68
N LEU A 626 2.07 0.34 -17.93
CA LEU A 626 0.75 0.03 -17.39
C LEU A 626 0.77 -0.20 -15.87
N TRP A 627 -0.35 0.11 -15.23
CA TRP A 627 -0.54 -0.05 -13.79
C TRP A 627 -0.80 -1.51 -13.41
N HIS A 628 -0.17 -1.94 -12.32
CA HIS A 628 -0.49 -3.17 -11.62
C HIS A 628 -0.63 -2.89 -10.13
N GLY A 629 -1.83 -3.10 -9.59
CA GLY A 629 -2.10 -2.99 -8.15
C GLY A 629 -2.08 -4.35 -7.47
N SER A 630 -1.50 -4.41 -6.28
CA SER A 630 -1.53 -5.61 -5.43
C SER A 630 -1.59 -5.21 -3.96
N ARG A 631 -1.89 -6.16 -3.08
CA ARG A 631 -1.91 -5.95 -1.62
C ARG A 631 -0.49 -5.68 -1.12
N LEU A 632 -0.33 -4.79 -0.13
CA LEU A 632 0.98 -4.41 0.43
C LEU A 632 1.81 -5.62 0.90
N SER A 633 1.16 -6.62 1.51
CA SER A 633 1.80 -7.85 1.98
C SER A 633 2.41 -8.71 0.87
N ASN A 634 1.98 -8.54 -0.39
CA ASN A 634 2.52 -9.26 -1.52
C ASN A 634 3.82 -8.63 -2.07
N PHE A 635 4.08 -7.34 -1.78
CA PHE A 635 5.18 -6.61 -2.41
C PHE A 635 6.57 -7.15 -2.06
N MET A 636 6.79 -7.68 -0.86
CA MET A 636 8.06 -8.35 -0.52
C MET A 636 8.34 -9.55 -1.45
N GLY A 637 7.31 -10.33 -1.76
CA GLY A 637 7.41 -11.46 -2.69
C GLY A 637 7.48 -11.01 -4.15
N ILE A 638 6.73 -9.97 -4.54
CA ILE A 638 6.75 -9.44 -5.92
C ILE A 638 8.11 -8.82 -6.25
N LEU A 639 8.71 -8.05 -5.34
CA LEU A 639 10.01 -7.40 -5.58
C LEU A 639 11.14 -8.43 -5.69
N SER A 640 11.11 -9.49 -4.88
CA SER A 640 12.13 -10.55 -4.94
C SER A 640 11.98 -11.48 -6.15
N GLN A 641 10.76 -11.88 -6.50
CA GLN A 641 10.52 -12.96 -7.46
C GLN A 641 9.99 -12.47 -8.81
N GLY A 642 9.50 -11.24 -8.90
CA GLY A 642 8.77 -10.71 -10.05
C GLY A 642 7.28 -11.04 -10.03
N LEU A 643 6.54 -10.50 -11.00
CA LEU A 643 5.13 -10.86 -11.22
C LEU A 643 5.02 -12.28 -11.78
N ARG A 644 4.09 -13.07 -11.23
CA ARG A 644 3.91 -14.48 -11.58
C ARG A 644 2.62 -14.69 -12.35
N VAL A 645 2.72 -15.38 -13.48
CA VAL A 645 1.58 -16.06 -14.11
C VAL A 645 1.22 -17.27 -13.25
N ALA A 646 -0.06 -17.46 -12.95
CA ALA A 646 -0.56 -18.68 -12.30
C ALA A 646 -0.13 -19.91 -13.13
N PRO A 647 0.32 -21.02 -12.51
CA PRO A 647 0.90 -22.13 -13.29
C PRO A 647 -0.07 -22.75 -14.31
N PHE A 648 0.51 -23.27 -15.39
CA PHE A 648 -0.18 -23.71 -16.62
C PHE A 648 -1.27 -24.75 -16.38
N GLU A 649 -1.17 -25.51 -15.29
CA GLU A 649 -2.02 -26.65 -15.05
C GLU A 649 -3.34 -26.25 -14.34
N ALA A 650 -3.36 -25.17 -13.56
CA ALA A 650 -4.49 -24.71 -12.74
C ALA A 650 -5.71 -24.14 -13.51
N GLU A 651 -6.72 -24.89 -13.98
CA GLU A 651 -7.92 -24.21 -14.54
C GLU A 651 -8.48 -23.18 -13.53
N VAL A 652 -8.78 -21.93 -13.93
CA VAL A 652 -9.26 -20.87 -13.02
C VAL A 652 -10.60 -20.30 -13.50
N THR A 653 -11.65 -20.35 -12.67
CA THR A 653 -12.83 -19.49 -12.84
C THR A 653 -12.64 -18.26 -11.96
N GLY A 654 -12.78 -17.05 -12.54
CA GLY A 654 -12.58 -15.77 -11.86
C GLY A 654 -11.68 -14.79 -12.61
N TYR A 655 -10.78 -15.28 -13.46
CA TYR A 655 -10.06 -14.45 -14.44
C TYR A 655 -10.89 -14.31 -15.71
N MET A 656 -11.22 -13.07 -16.09
CA MET A 656 -12.06 -12.82 -17.28
C MET A 656 -11.42 -13.33 -18.57
N PHE A 657 -10.08 -13.42 -18.61
CA PHE A 657 -9.31 -13.82 -19.79
C PHE A 657 -8.34 -14.97 -19.53
N GLY A 658 -8.58 -15.76 -18.47
CA GLY A 658 -7.72 -16.87 -18.07
C GLY A 658 -6.39 -16.45 -17.45
N LYS A 659 -5.32 -17.22 -17.65
CA LYS A 659 -4.10 -17.10 -16.84
C LYS A 659 -3.12 -16.11 -17.43
N GLY A 660 -2.95 -14.97 -16.79
CA GLY A 660 -1.90 -14.05 -17.18
C GLY A 660 -1.57 -13.07 -16.08
N ILE A 661 -0.62 -12.21 -16.38
CA ILE A 661 -0.36 -11.02 -15.58
C ILE A 661 -1.31 -9.94 -16.09
N TYR A 662 -2.16 -9.46 -15.20
CA TYR A 662 -3.18 -8.46 -15.50
C TYR A 662 -2.65 -7.06 -15.24
N PHE A 663 -2.87 -6.19 -16.21
CA PHE A 663 -2.53 -4.77 -16.15
C PHE A 663 -3.72 -3.90 -16.53
N GLY A 664 -3.78 -2.71 -15.94
CA GLY A 664 -4.74 -1.67 -16.27
C GLY A 664 -4.05 -0.42 -16.80
N ASP A 665 -4.69 0.28 -17.73
CA ASP A 665 -4.26 1.61 -18.16
C ASP A 665 -4.82 2.74 -17.28
N MET A 666 -5.73 2.40 -16.35
CA MET A 666 -6.39 3.35 -15.43
C MET A 666 -5.94 3.17 -13.99
N PHE A 667 -5.46 4.23 -13.33
CA PHE A 667 -5.10 4.21 -11.91
C PHE A 667 -6.29 3.81 -11.03
N CYS A 668 -7.49 4.37 -11.26
CA CYS A 668 -8.67 4.09 -10.45
C CYS A 668 -9.13 2.63 -10.46
N LYS A 669 -8.72 1.85 -11.47
CA LYS A 669 -8.98 0.41 -11.52
C LYS A 669 -7.92 -0.36 -10.74
N SER A 670 -6.65 -0.08 -11.01
CA SER A 670 -5.53 -0.79 -10.40
C SER A 670 -5.44 -0.55 -8.89
N ILE A 671 -5.76 0.66 -8.42
CA ILE A 671 -5.78 0.98 -6.98
C ILE A 671 -6.77 0.11 -6.19
N ASN A 672 -7.89 -0.32 -6.78
CA ASN A 672 -8.88 -1.17 -6.08
C ASN A 672 -8.26 -2.51 -5.64
N TYR A 673 -7.37 -3.09 -6.45
CA TYR A 673 -6.64 -4.32 -6.11
C TYR A 673 -5.63 -4.12 -4.97
N ALA A 674 -5.19 -2.89 -4.73
CA ALA A 674 -4.34 -2.54 -3.59
C ALA A 674 -5.15 -2.26 -2.31
N GLN A 675 -6.47 -2.03 -2.42
CA GLN A 675 -7.31 -1.47 -1.35
C GLN A 675 -8.26 -2.45 -0.66
N GLU A 676 -8.40 -3.66 -1.19
CA GLU A 676 -9.54 -4.54 -0.91
C GLU A 676 -9.85 -4.85 0.56
N TRP A 677 -9.01 -4.50 1.55
CA TRP A 677 -9.40 -4.66 2.96
C TRP A 677 -8.66 -3.75 3.97
N ARG A 678 -9.00 -2.45 3.99
CA ARG A 678 -8.53 -1.50 5.01
C ARG A 678 -9.28 -1.70 6.34
N SER A 679 -8.68 -2.44 7.27
CA SER A 679 -9.13 -2.43 8.67
C SER A 679 -7.99 -2.65 9.66
N ALA A 680 -8.01 -1.83 10.71
CA ALA A 680 -7.33 -1.86 12.01
C ALA A 680 -5.78 -1.97 12.11
N ALA A 681 -4.99 -1.81 11.04
CA ALA A 681 -3.51 -1.72 11.11
C ALA A 681 -2.99 -0.27 10.90
N GLY A 682 -1.79 0.07 11.39
CA GLY A 682 -1.22 1.43 11.37
C GLY A 682 -0.69 1.95 10.02
N THR A 683 -1.02 1.28 8.92
CA THR A 683 -0.60 1.58 7.54
C THR A 683 -1.77 1.60 6.55
N GLN A 684 -3.02 1.68 7.01
CA GLN A 684 -4.25 1.62 6.21
C GLN A 684 -4.36 2.73 5.16
N ALA A 685 -3.79 3.91 5.41
CA ALA A 685 -3.79 4.99 4.43
C ALA A 685 -2.89 4.72 3.23
N TYR A 686 -1.93 3.79 3.33
CA TYR A 686 -0.95 3.54 2.28
C TYR A 686 -1.42 2.46 1.31
N SER A 687 -1.05 2.60 0.04
CA SER A 687 -1.28 1.60 -1.00
C SER A 687 -0.10 1.65 -1.95
N CYS A 688 0.26 0.51 -2.53
CA CYS A 688 1.41 0.43 -3.43
C CYS A 688 0.96 -0.12 -4.79
N LEU A 689 1.48 0.50 -5.85
CA LEU A 689 1.26 0.07 -7.22
C LEU A 689 2.60 -0.03 -7.94
N LEU A 690 2.63 -0.85 -8.98
CA LEU A 690 3.72 -0.92 -9.94
C LEU A 690 3.31 -0.27 -11.26
N LEU A 691 4.26 0.39 -11.89
CA LEU A 691 4.21 0.69 -13.32
C LEU A 691 5.23 -0.21 -14.01
N CYS A 692 4.72 -1.07 -14.88
CA CYS A 692 5.54 -2.02 -15.63
C CYS A 692 5.54 -1.65 -17.11
N GLU A 693 6.69 -1.75 -17.73
CA GLU A 693 6.83 -1.80 -19.18
C GLU A 693 6.43 -3.19 -19.65
N VAL A 694 5.35 -3.25 -20.42
CA VAL A 694 4.75 -4.49 -20.90
C VAL A 694 4.82 -4.52 -22.41
N ALA A 695 5.47 -5.55 -22.96
CA ALA A 695 5.53 -5.81 -24.39
C ALA A 695 4.25 -6.52 -24.83
N LEU A 696 3.32 -5.77 -25.43
CA LEU A 696 2.01 -6.31 -25.80
C LEU A 696 2.00 -6.90 -27.21
N GLY A 697 2.92 -6.50 -28.08
CA GLY A 697 2.92 -6.86 -29.50
C GLY A 697 1.55 -6.64 -30.16
N ASP A 698 1.20 -7.54 -31.07
CA ASP A 698 -0.15 -7.61 -31.61
C ASP A 698 -1.11 -8.16 -30.54
N MET A 699 -2.14 -7.37 -30.24
CA MET A 699 -3.11 -7.66 -29.17
C MET A 699 -4.36 -8.35 -29.72
N TYR A 700 -4.81 -9.38 -29.00
CA TYR A 700 -6.10 -10.02 -29.25
C TYR A 700 -7.23 -9.30 -28.50
N GLU A 701 -8.04 -8.54 -29.22
CA GLU A 701 -9.09 -7.70 -28.61
C GLU A 701 -10.38 -8.47 -28.33
N ARG A 702 -10.94 -8.32 -27.12
CA ARG A 702 -12.17 -8.99 -26.68
C ARG A 702 -13.11 -8.09 -25.88
N GLU A 703 -14.41 -8.20 -26.17
CA GLU A 703 -15.47 -7.42 -25.49
C GLU A 703 -16.13 -8.18 -24.33
N HIS A 704 -15.99 -9.51 -24.30
CA HIS A 704 -16.54 -10.41 -23.29
C HIS A 704 -15.44 -11.30 -22.72
N SER A 705 -15.68 -11.86 -21.53
CA SER A 705 -14.77 -12.81 -20.91
C SER A 705 -14.63 -14.07 -21.77
N GLU A 706 -13.40 -14.44 -22.08
CA GLU A 706 -13.05 -15.65 -22.81
C GLU A 706 -11.82 -16.26 -22.13
N TYR A 707 -11.97 -17.46 -21.58
CA TYR A 707 -10.87 -18.10 -20.85
C TYR A 707 -9.75 -18.52 -21.80
N MET A 708 -8.52 -18.06 -21.53
CA MET A 708 -7.33 -18.36 -22.32
C MET A 708 -6.16 -18.75 -21.40
N ASP A 709 -5.46 -19.84 -21.72
CA ASP A 709 -4.25 -20.25 -21.00
C ASP A 709 -2.96 -19.72 -21.66
N HIS A 710 -3.06 -19.25 -22.90
CA HIS A 710 -1.96 -18.76 -23.71
C HIS A 710 -2.46 -17.69 -24.68
N ALA A 711 -1.53 -16.89 -25.19
CA ALA A 711 -1.83 -15.94 -26.25
C ALA A 711 -2.32 -16.70 -27.50
N GLN A 712 -3.34 -16.14 -28.16
CA GLN A 712 -3.90 -16.74 -29.37
C GLN A 712 -2.86 -16.76 -30.51
N PRO A 713 -2.91 -17.73 -31.43
CA PRO A 713 -1.95 -17.82 -32.53
C PRO A 713 -1.86 -16.52 -33.32
N GLY A 714 -0.64 -15.96 -33.41
CA GLY A 714 -0.38 -14.69 -34.10
C GLY A 714 -0.49 -13.44 -33.23
N PHE A 715 -0.88 -13.58 -31.96
CA PHE A 715 -0.94 -12.48 -30.99
C PHE A 715 0.04 -12.75 -29.83
N LEU A 716 0.55 -11.68 -29.22
CA LEU A 716 1.46 -11.77 -28.08
C LEU A 716 0.74 -11.57 -26.73
N SER A 717 -0.38 -10.83 -26.74
CA SER A 717 -1.17 -10.49 -25.56
C SER A 717 -2.67 -10.40 -25.88
N THR A 718 -3.50 -10.29 -24.84
CA THR A 718 -4.95 -10.07 -24.94
C THR A 718 -5.32 -8.69 -24.39
N LYS A 719 -6.22 -7.99 -25.08
CA LYS A 719 -6.81 -6.73 -24.61
C LYS A 719 -8.30 -6.89 -24.37
N GLY A 720 -8.71 -6.81 -23.10
CA GLY A 720 -10.12 -6.67 -22.74
C GLY A 720 -10.57 -5.24 -23.01
N LEU A 721 -11.56 -5.04 -23.87
CA LEU A 721 -12.09 -3.73 -24.24
C LEU A 721 -13.10 -3.23 -23.21
N GLY A 722 -12.73 -2.17 -22.50
CA GLY A 722 -13.60 -1.49 -21.55
C GLY A 722 -14.59 -0.52 -22.20
N MET A 723 -15.60 -0.10 -21.43
CA MET A 723 -16.46 1.03 -21.78
C MET A 723 -15.69 2.36 -21.78
N GLU A 724 -14.71 2.50 -20.88
CA GLU A 724 -13.86 3.67 -20.74
C GLU A 724 -12.38 3.29 -20.82
N GLY A 725 -11.57 4.19 -21.40
CA GLY A 725 -10.13 4.09 -21.44
C GLY A 725 -9.49 5.47 -21.61
N PRO A 726 -8.18 5.60 -21.40
CA PRO A 726 -7.48 6.86 -21.63
C PRO A 726 -7.54 7.27 -23.11
N GLU A 727 -7.68 8.55 -23.38
CA GLU A 727 -7.66 9.08 -24.73
C GLU A 727 -6.31 8.82 -25.44
N ASP A 728 -6.33 8.04 -26.51
CA ASP A 728 -5.12 7.60 -27.23
C ASP A 728 -4.27 8.78 -27.74
N ASN A 729 -4.91 9.87 -28.19
CA ASN A 729 -4.24 11.06 -28.74
C ASN A 729 -3.37 11.81 -27.70
N MET A 730 -3.60 11.57 -26.41
CA MET A 730 -2.87 12.18 -25.30
C MET A 730 -1.77 11.25 -24.74
N SER A 731 -1.53 10.11 -25.39
CA SER A 731 -0.45 9.20 -25.02
C SER A 731 0.91 9.82 -25.28
N LEU A 732 1.85 9.59 -24.37
CA LEU A 732 3.25 9.98 -24.54
C LEU A 732 4.08 8.80 -25.04
N HIS A 733 5.06 9.10 -25.87
CA HIS A 733 6.04 8.17 -26.37
C HIS A 733 7.42 8.55 -25.85
N VAL A 734 8.09 7.61 -25.17
CA VAL A 734 9.50 7.76 -24.80
C VAL A 734 10.33 7.72 -26.07
N ARG A 735 11.17 8.73 -26.33
CA ARG A 735 11.91 8.85 -27.61
C ARG A 735 12.78 7.63 -27.85
N ARG A 736 13.70 7.31 -26.92
CA ARG A 736 14.68 6.21 -27.06
C ARG A 736 14.01 4.85 -26.90
N ASP A 737 13.37 4.62 -25.75
CA ASP A 737 12.78 3.32 -25.42
C ASP A 737 11.47 3.04 -26.18
N GLY A 738 10.87 3.98 -26.90
CA GLY A 738 9.61 3.77 -27.66
C GLY A 738 8.37 3.43 -26.82
N VAL A 739 8.48 3.39 -25.49
CA VAL A 739 7.39 3.01 -24.56
C VAL A 739 6.26 4.03 -24.62
N ILE A 740 5.04 3.54 -24.67
CA ILE A 740 3.81 4.33 -24.71
C ILE A 740 3.25 4.48 -23.30
N ILE A 741 2.98 5.71 -22.87
CA ILE A 741 2.38 6.04 -21.57
C ILE A 741 0.97 6.60 -21.82
N PRO A 742 -0.09 5.83 -21.55
CA PRO A 742 -1.46 6.22 -21.87
C PRO A 742 -2.07 7.13 -20.79
N GLN A 743 -1.55 8.35 -20.66
CA GLN A 743 -1.95 9.35 -19.66
C GLN A 743 -3.13 10.25 -20.06
N GLY A 744 -3.94 9.81 -21.03
CA GLY A 744 -5.12 10.55 -21.46
C GLY A 744 -6.22 10.57 -20.40
N PRO A 745 -7.09 11.59 -20.37
CA PRO A 745 -8.28 11.56 -19.53
C PRO A 745 -9.19 10.38 -19.93
N PRO A 746 -10.01 9.85 -19.01
CA PRO A 746 -10.96 8.78 -19.33
C PRO A 746 -11.97 9.28 -20.36
N THR A 747 -12.02 8.58 -21.49
CA THR A 747 -12.98 8.80 -22.56
C THR A 747 -13.82 7.55 -22.76
N ARG A 748 -15.10 7.75 -23.09
CA ARG A 748 -15.98 6.63 -23.42
C ARG A 748 -15.61 6.13 -24.81
N CYS A 749 -15.26 4.85 -24.91
CA CYS A 749 -14.82 4.29 -26.16
C CYS A 749 -16.01 4.05 -27.10
N GLU A 750 -16.01 4.76 -28.23
CA GLU A 750 -16.98 4.57 -29.32
C GLU A 750 -16.55 3.37 -30.18
N TYR A 751 -17.10 2.19 -29.92
CA TYR A 751 -16.98 1.07 -30.86
C TYR A 751 -18.30 0.83 -31.58
N LYS A 752 -18.20 0.34 -32.82
CA LYS A 752 -19.37 -0.05 -33.62
C LYS A 752 -20.17 -1.09 -32.85
N LYS A 753 -21.48 -0.85 -32.71
CA LYS A 753 -22.42 -1.82 -32.13
C LYS A 753 -22.33 -3.14 -32.89
N ARG A 754 -21.96 -4.23 -32.22
CA ARG A 754 -22.11 -5.58 -32.76
C ARG A 754 -23.43 -6.15 -32.28
N LEU A 755 -24.17 -6.70 -33.24
CA LEU A 755 -25.38 -7.46 -32.97
C LEU A 755 -24.99 -8.94 -32.95
N ASP A 756 -25.63 -9.72 -32.09
CA ASP A 756 -25.51 -11.18 -32.11
C ASP A 756 -26.24 -11.81 -33.32
N GLU A 757 -26.25 -13.13 -33.41
CA GLU A 757 -26.93 -13.88 -34.49
C GLU A 757 -28.45 -13.63 -34.51
N ASP A 758 -29.03 -13.22 -33.37
CA ASP A 758 -30.45 -12.93 -33.18
C ASP A 758 -30.79 -11.43 -33.39
N GLY A 759 -29.78 -10.58 -33.61
CA GLY A 759 -29.95 -9.15 -33.84
C GLY A 759 -29.99 -8.28 -32.57
N GLU A 760 -29.64 -8.83 -31.40
CA GLU A 760 -29.57 -8.13 -30.11
C GLU A 760 -28.18 -7.50 -29.88
N GLU A 761 -28.17 -6.36 -29.18
CA GLU A 761 -26.92 -5.64 -28.90
C GLU A 761 -26.07 -6.40 -27.87
N ILE A 762 -24.85 -6.79 -28.25
CA ILE A 762 -23.94 -7.48 -27.35
C ILE A 762 -23.51 -6.51 -26.24
N SER A 763 -23.99 -6.76 -25.01
CA SER A 763 -23.65 -5.96 -23.84
C SER A 763 -22.19 -6.17 -23.44
N ARG A 764 -21.43 -5.08 -23.25
CA ARG A 764 -20.06 -5.13 -22.75
C ARG A 764 -20.05 -5.32 -21.24
N VAL A 765 -19.17 -6.21 -20.78
CA VAL A 765 -19.06 -6.56 -19.35
C VAL A 765 -18.03 -5.68 -18.62
N LEU A 766 -17.00 -5.20 -19.34
CA LEU A 766 -15.87 -4.48 -18.75
C LEU A 766 -16.11 -2.97 -18.65
N SER A 767 -15.93 -2.41 -17.46
CA SER A 767 -15.96 -0.95 -17.27
C SER A 767 -14.72 -0.25 -17.83
N PHE A 768 -13.54 -0.87 -17.69
CA PHE A 768 -12.26 -0.34 -18.16
C PHE A 768 -11.44 -1.41 -18.87
N ASN A 769 -10.48 -0.97 -19.67
CA ASN A 769 -9.57 -1.88 -20.38
C ASN A 769 -8.79 -2.79 -19.44
N GLU A 770 -8.38 -3.95 -19.97
CA GLU A 770 -7.43 -4.87 -19.35
C GLU A 770 -6.41 -5.31 -20.38
N TYR A 771 -5.15 -5.42 -19.96
CA TYR A 771 -4.08 -5.96 -20.78
C TYR A 771 -3.53 -7.19 -20.07
N ILE A 772 -3.51 -8.31 -20.78
CA ILE A 772 -3.14 -9.61 -20.23
C ILE A 772 -1.98 -10.15 -21.05
N VAL A 773 -0.89 -10.46 -20.36
CA VAL A 773 0.27 -11.16 -20.92
C VAL A 773 0.41 -12.53 -20.27
N TYR A 774 0.72 -13.52 -21.10
CA TYR A 774 0.79 -14.93 -20.70
C TYR A 774 2.21 -15.39 -20.41
N ASP A 775 3.21 -14.56 -20.71
CA ASP A 775 4.62 -14.82 -20.43
C ASP A 775 5.19 -13.72 -19.52
N ARG A 776 5.95 -14.14 -18.51
CA ARG A 776 6.64 -13.28 -17.55
C ARG A 776 7.80 -12.51 -18.20
N THR A 777 8.35 -13.02 -19.29
CA THR A 777 9.45 -12.36 -20.03
C THR A 777 9.00 -11.07 -20.73
N GLN A 778 7.69 -10.91 -20.98
CA GLN A 778 7.09 -9.72 -21.60
C GLN A 778 6.93 -8.54 -20.62
N VAL A 779 7.38 -8.67 -19.37
CA VAL A 779 7.16 -7.68 -18.31
C VAL A 779 8.48 -7.25 -17.70
N LYS A 780 8.67 -5.92 -17.61
CA LYS A 780 9.76 -5.28 -16.88
C LYS A 780 9.19 -4.25 -15.91
N MET A 781 9.50 -4.36 -14.63
CA MET A 781 9.13 -3.35 -13.64
C MET A 781 9.95 -2.09 -13.88
N ARG A 782 9.29 -0.92 -13.92
CA ARG A 782 9.98 0.37 -14.12
C ARG A 782 9.85 1.27 -12.91
N TYR A 783 8.65 1.38 -12.34
CA TYR A 783 8.43 2.22 -11.16
C TYR A 783 7.61 1.54 -10.08
N LEU A 784 7.95 1.85 -8.83
CA LEU A 784 7.15 1.57 -7.66
C LEU A 784 6.56 2.88 -7.15
N VAL A 785 5.23 2.92 -7.02
CA VAL A 785 4.50 4.11 -6.60
C VAL A 785 3.83 3.83 -5.26
N LEU A 786 4.35 4.43 -4.20
CA LEU A 786 3.72 4.42 -2.88
C LEU A 786 2.79 5.61 -2.77
N VAL A 787 1.49 5.34 -2.67
CA VAL A 787 0.46 6.37 -2.56
C VAL A 787 -0.21 6.35 -1.19
N ARG A 788 -0.77 7.49 -0.80
CA ARG A 788 -1.52 7.66 0.44
C ARG A 788 -2.89 8.27 0.17
N ASP A 789 -3.91 7.74 0.84
CA ASP A 789 -5.28 8.26 0.81
C ASP A 789 -5.38 9.55 1.63
N LYS A 790 -5.80 10.64 0.99
CA LYS A 790 -5.94 11.98 1.58
C LYS A 790 -7.05 12.07 2.61
N ASN A 791 -7.97 11.10 2.66
CA ASN A 791 -9.09 11.07 3.61
C ASN A 791 -8.68 10.50 4.98
N TYR A 792 -7.45 10.04 5.12
CA TYR A 792 -6.92 9.50 6.37
C TYR A 792 -6.09 10.53 7.13
N CYS A 793 -6.26 10.56 8.45
CA CYS A 793 -5.41 11.35 9.33
C CYS A 793 -3.97 10.81 9.31
N PHE A 794 -2.97 11.69 9.15
CA PHE A 794 -1.55 11.30 9.13
C PHE A 794 -1.07 10.64 10.42
N LEU A 795 -1.60 11.04 11.58
CA LEU A 795 -1.13 10.56 12.87
C LEU A 795 -1.86 9.30 13.35
N CYS A 796 -3.20 9.33 13.38
CA CYS A 796 -3.97 8.19 13.90
C CYS A 796 -4.37 7.17 12.84
N ASP A 797 -4.08 7.43 11.55
CA ASP A 797 -4.38 6.54 10.43
C ASP A 797 -5.86 6.10 10.35
N LYS A 798 -6.75 6.93 10.89
CA LYS A 798 -8.21 6.73 10.81
C LYS A 798 -8.76 7.49 9.62
N SER A 799 -9.68 6.86 8.89
CA SER A 799 -10.52 7.53 7.91
C SER A 799 -11.42 8.54 8.64
N VAL A 800 -11.30 9.80 8.27
CA VAL A 800 -12.14 10.88 8.80
C VAL A 800 -12.53 11.66 7.55
N GLY A 801 -13.70 11.35 6.97
CA GLY A 801 -14.09 11.73 5.60
C GLY A 801 -13.66 13.15 5.18
N SER A 802 -13.37 13.31 3.87
CA SER A 802 -12.61 14.40 3.21
C SER A 802 -12.58 15.80 3.85
N ASN A 803 -13.66 16.26 4.46
CA ASN A 803 -13.77 17.59 5.08
C ASN A 803 -13.28 17.67 6.54
N SER A 804 -12.78 16.57 7.11
CA SER A 804 -12.45 16.48 8.54
C SER A 804 -10.94 16.45 8.83
N VAL A 805 -10.11 16.45 7.79
CA VAL A 805 -8.64 16.52 7.89
C VAL A 805 -8.14 17.76 7.17
N MET A 806 -7.17 18.45 7.77
CA MET A 806 -6.56 19.65 7.19
C MET A 806 -5.07 19.71 7.54
N PRO A 807 -4.24 20.45 6.78
CA PRO A 807 -2.83 20.62 7.08
C PRO A 807 -2.61 21.08 8.52
N LEU A 808 -1.65 20.49 9.23
CA LEU A 808 -1.38 20.75 10.64
C LEU A 808 -1.19 22.25 10.94
N LYS A 809 -0.48 22.98 10.07
CA LYS A 809 -0.26 24.43 10.20
C LYS A 809 -1.50 25.30 10.01
N GLU A 810 -2.57 24.76 9.41
CA GLU A 810 -3.79 25.52 9.13
C GLU A 810 -4.76 25.51 10.31
N PHE A 811 -4.54 24.65 11.32
CA PHE A 811 -5.38 24.60 12.52
C PHE A 811 -5.33 25.92 13.28
N LYS A 812 -6.52 26.39 13.69
CA LYS A 812 -6.68 27.62 14.46
C LYS A 812 -7.23 27.35 15.85
N PHE A 813 -6.46 27.70 16.87
CA PHE A 813 -6.79 27.53 18.29
C PHE A 813 -7.16 28.87 18.91
N LYS A 814 -8.45 29.07 19.20
CA LYS A 814 -8.93 30.25 19.97
C LYS A 814 -8.57 30.17 21.45
N SER A 815 -8.54 28.95 21.99
CA SER A 815 -8.20 28.63 23.38
C SER A 815 -7.60 27.22 23.44
N LEU A 816 -7.08 26.82 24.60
CA LEU A 816 -6.58 25.45 24.78
C LEU A 816 -7.73 24.43 24.64
N PRO A 817 -7.54 23.35 23.87
CA PRO A 817 -8.54 22.29 23.74
C PRO A 817 -8.93 21.67 25.09
N ASN A 818 -10.20 21.24 25.23
CA ASN A 818 -10.73 20.71 26.49
C ASN A 818 -10.04 19.42 26.99
N GLY A 819 -9.39 18.66 26.10
CA GLY A 819 -8.65 17.43 26.45
C GLY A 819 -7.16 17.62 26.74
N VAL A 820 -6.63 18.86 26.71
CA VAL A 820 -5.22 19.13 27.02
C VAL A 820 -4.93 18.81 28.49
N LEU A 821 -3.72 18.34 28.78
CA LEU A 821 -3.26 17.90 30.10
C LEU A 821 -4.20 16.88 30.74
N ALA A 822 -4.65 15.89 29.96
CA ALA A 822 -5.57 14.82 30.37
C ALA A 822 -6.89 15.32 30.98
N GLY A 823 -7.36 16.52 30.58
CA GLY A 823 -8.60 17.12 31.08
C GLY A 823 -8.45 17.79 32.46
N ASN A 824 -7.23 18.06 32.91
CA ASN A 824 -6.97 18.75 34.17
C ASN A 824 -7.27 20.26 34.04
N GLU A 825 -8.47 20.67 34.45
CA GLU A 825 -8.93 22.06 34.38
C GLU A 825 -8.07 23.03 35.20
N TYR A 826 -7.47 22.57 36.31
CA TYR A 826 -6.60 23.43 37.13
C TYR A 826 -5.28 23.73 36.42
N GLU A 827 -4.59 22.71 35.92
CA GLU A 827 -3.35 22.92 35.17
C GLU A 827 -3.60 23.68 33.87
N LYS A 828 -4.72 23.43 33.19
CA LYS A 828 -5.14 24.22 32.03
C LYS A 828 -5.26 25.70 32.37
N LEU A 829 -5.91 26.04 33.49
CA LEU A 829 -6.02 27.43 33.96
C LEU A 829 -4.65 28.05 34.28
N VAL A 830 -3.74 27.27 34.86
CA VAL A 830 -2.34 27.69 35.09
C VAL A 830 -1.65 28.01 33.76
N VAL A 831 -1.81 27.18 32.73
CA VAL A 831 -1.23 27.45 31.41
C VAL A 831 -1.85 28.70 30.77
N GLU A 832 -3.18 28.85 30.83
CA GLU A 832 -3.86 30.02 30.27
C GLU A 832 -3.45 31.33 30.95
N THR A 833 -3.25 31.31 32.27
CA THR A 833 -2.76 32.48 33.01
C THR A 833 -1.31 32.81 32.67
N TYR A 834 -0.45 31.80 32.51
CA TYR A 834 0.92 31.97 32.03
C TYR A 834 0.95 32.61 30.63
N LEU A 835 0.16 32.10 29.68
CA LEU A 835 0.07 32.64 28.33
C LEU A 835 -0.40 34.11 28.33
N ARG A 836 -1.38 34.47 29.16
CA ARG A 836 -1.82 35.86 29.32
C ARG A 836 -0.74 36.77 29.89
N HIS A 837 0.06 36.29 30.84
CA HIS A 837 1.16 37.06 31.43
C HIS A 837 2.27 37.33 30.40
N GLU A 838 2.61 36.33 29.58
CA GLU A 838 3.61 36.45 28.51
C GLU A 838 3.09 37.23 27.28
N GLY A 839 1.82 37.65 27.28
CA GLY A 839 1.20 38.34 26.15
C GLY A 839 1.06 37.46 24.89
N MET A 840 1.01 36.13 25.06
CA MET A 840 0.99 35.15 23.98
C MET A 840 -0.38 34.47 23.88
N THR A 841 -0.89 34.29 22.67
CA THR A 841 -2.11 33.52 22.40
C THR A 841 -1.81 32.02 22.24
N SER A 842 -2.82 31.16 22.42
CA SER A 842 -2.67 29.72 22.16
C SER A 842 -2.25 29.43 20.71
N GLN A 843 -2.65 30.28 19.75
CA GLN A 843 -2.23 30.18 18.35
C GLN A 843 -0.74 30.50 18.18
N GLU A 844 -0.26 31.59 18.79
CA GLU A 844 1.16 31.98 18.71
C GLU A 844 2.07 30.96 19.40
N LEU A 845 1.58 30.32 20.48
CA LEU A 845 2.27 29.19 21.09
C LEU A 845 2.41 28.02 20.10
N PHE A 846 1.32 27.67 19.41
CA PHE A 846 1.33 26.59 18.42
C PHE A 846 2.26 26.93 17.25
N ASP A 847 2.05 28.07 16.59
CA ASP A 847 2.82 28.47 15.41
C ASP A 847 4.31 28.70 15.74
N GLY A 848 4.63 29.24 16.92
CA GLY A 848 5.99 29.57 17.32
C GLY A 848 6.84 28.39 17.79
N TYR A 849 6.23 27.33 18.34
CA TYR A 849 6.97 26.20 18.94
C TYR A 849 6.74 24.85 18.26
N LEU A 850 5.77 24.71 17.35
CA LEU A 850 5.46 23.44 16.68
C LEU A 850 6.70 22.82 16.01
N GLU A 851 7.41 23.59 15.20
CA GLU A 851 8.57 23.09 14.47
C GLU A 851 9.71 22.70 15.41
N ALA A 852 10.08 23.60 16.32
CA ALA A 852 11.24 23.43 17.19
C ALA A 852 11.03 22.36 18.28
N ARG A 853 9.79 22.16 18.75
CA ARG A 853 9.50 21.34 19.95
C ARG A 853 8.74 20.06 19.68
N VAL A 854 8.09 19.92 18.52
CA VAL A 854 7.35 18.70 18.17
C VAL A 854 7.92 18.06 16.90
N LEU A 855 8.08 18.83 15.83
CA LEU A 855 8.49 18.28 14.54
C LEU A 855 9.98 17.89 14.52
N LYS A 856 10.86 18.77 15.01
CA LYS A 856 12.32 18.54 15.03
C LYS A 856 12.77 17.53 16.10
N THR A 857 12.10 17.51 17.24
CA THR A 857 12.36 16.56 18.34
C THR A 857 11.67 15.22 18.13
N GLU A 858 10.75 15.15 17.16
CA GLU A 858 9.88 14.00 16.92
C GLU A 858 9.09 13.54 18.15
N ALA A 859 8.73 14.46 19.07
CA ALA A 859 8.03 14.15 20.31
C ALA A 859 6.65 13.47 20.11
N TYR A 860 6.08 13.59 18.91
CA TYR A 860 4.86 12.88 18.53
C TYR A 860 5.06 11.35 18.43
N ARG A 861 6.32 10.87 18.27
CA ARG A 861 6.63 9.45 18.06
C ARG A 861 6.34 8.55 19.26
N ASP A 862 6.32 9.13 20.45
CA ASP A 862 5.97 8.42 21.69
C ASP A 862 4.50 7.98 21.70
N LYS A 863 3.62 8.77 21.06
CA LYS A 863 2.18 8.48 20.98
C LYS A 863 1.78 7.81 19.67
N TRP A 864 2.36 8.23 18.55
CA TRP A 864 2.07 7.68 17.22
C TRP A 864 3.36 7.26 16.55
N GLN A 865 3.40 6.13 15.87
CA GLN A 865 4.58 5.73 15.08
C GLN A 865 4.26 5.84 13.58
N PRO A 866 4.11 7.06 13.02
CA PRO A 866 3.83 7.20 11.60
C PRO A 866 5.04 6.77 10.77
N VAL A 867 4.73 6.18 9.62
CA VAL A 867 5.70 5.66 8.64
C VAL A 867 6.70 6.74 8.23
N THR A 868 6.20 7.91 7.84
CA THR A 868 6.98 9.07 7.39
C THR A 868 7.04 10.17 8.47
N GLN A 869 7.92 11.15 8.29
CA GLN A 869 8.03 12.29 9.21
C GLN A 869 6.81 13.20 9.11
N LEU A 870 6.29 13.65 10.27
CA LEU A 870 5.21 14.64 10.32
C LEU A 870 5.70 16.00 9.79
N LEU A 871 5.04 16.52 8.76
CA LEU A 871 5.32 17.84 8.17
C LEU A 871 4.24 18.85 8.57
N PRO A 872 4.52 20.17 8.53
CA PRO A 872 3.51 21.20 8.75
C PRO A 872 2.33 21.12 7.76
N THR A 873 2.58 20.57 6.57
CA THR A 873 1.60 20.35 5.51
C THR A 873 0.83 19.03 5.64
N SER A 874 1.26 18.11 6.51
CA SER A 874 0.60 16.83 6.72
C SER A 874 -0.83 17.03 7.20
N LYS A 875 -1.78 16.36 6.55
CA LYS A 875 -3.20 16.45 6.91
C LYS A 875 -3.50 15.60 8.14
N VAL A 876 -4.01 16.24 9.19
CA VAL A 876 -4.41 15.57 10.44
C VAL A 876 -5.86 15.89 10.78
N CYS A 877 -6.50 15.03 11.57
CA CYS A 877 -7.83 15.30 12.12
C CYS A 877 -7.74 16.24 13.34
N SER A 878 -8.85 16.88 13.67
CA SER A 878 -8.94 17.80 14.81
C SER A 878 -8.53 17.17 16.15
N GLY A 879 -8.87 15.90 16.38
CA GLY A 879 -8.44 15.16 17.58
C GLY A 879 -6.92 15.04 17.68
N CYS A 880 -6.25 14.68 16.59
CA CYS A 880 -4.79 14.58 16.57
C CYS A 880 -4.11 15.94 16.65
N ALA A 881 -4.68 17.00 16.05
CA ALA A 881 -4.17 18.35 16.20
C ALA A 881 -4.22 18.83 17.67
N ASN A 882 -5.31 18.52 18.39
CA ASN A 882 -5.44 18.80 19.83
C ASN A 882 -4.40 18.02 20.65
N ASP A 883 -4.14 16.77 20.29
CA ASP A 883 -3.12 15.95 20.94
C ASP A 883 -1.69 16.47 20.68
N VAL A 884 -1.40 16.97 19.47
CA VAL A 884 -0.14 17.65 19.16
C VAL A 884 0.01 18.91 20.01
N MET A 885 -1.05 19.70 20.16
CA MET A 885 -1.07 20.86 21.06
C MET A 885 -0.79 20.45 22.51
N ASN A 886 -1.31 19.30 22.96
CA ASN A 886 -1.02 18.78 24.30
C ASN A 886 0.47 18.44 24.49
N ILE A 887 1.10 17.78 23.52
CA ILE A 887 2.55 17.49 23.55
C ILE A 887 3.34 18.80 23.59
N LEU A 888 2.95 19.78 22.76
CA LEU A 888 3.61 21.08 22.69
C LEU A 888 3.55 21.84 24.02
N VAL A 889 2.36 21.88 24.65
CA VAL A 889 2.17 22.50 25.97
C VAL A 889 3.06 21.82 27.01
N TYR A 890 3.09 20.49 27.02
CA TYR A 890 3.88 19.72 27.97
C TYR A 890 5.39 19.94 27.81
N GLU A 891 5.92 19.85 26.58
CA GLU A 891 7.34 20.08 26.26
C GLU A 891 7.77 21.51 26.57
N THR A 892 6.92 22.50 26.25
CA THR A 892 7.23 23.92 26.49
C THR A 892 7.29 24.23 27.99
N LEU A 893 6.33 23.73 28.77
CA LEU A 893 6.21 24.06 30.18
C LEU A 893 7.15 23.26 31.07
N THR A 894 7.51 22.03 30.68
CA THR A 894 8.53 21.25 31.39
C THR A 894 9.87 21.98 31.37
N GLN A 895 10.20 22.65 30.26
CA GLN A 895 11.44 23.44 30.15
C GLN A 895 11.34 24.83 30.79
N LYS A 896 10.14 25.42 30.82
CA LYS A 896 9.88 26.75 31.41
C LYS A 896 9.28 26.69 32.81
N LYS A 897 9.48 25.60 33.56
CA LYS A 897 8.92 25.42 34.91
C LYS A 897 9.28 26.57 35.87
N ALA A 898 10.47 27.17 35.71
CA ALA A 898 10.92 28.31 36.49
C ALA A 898 10.22 29.65 36.15
N ALA A 899 9.57 29.74 34.99
CA ALA A 899 8.83 30.93 34.55
C ALA A 899 7.34 30.91 34.97
N LEU A 900 6.88 29.82 35.61
CA LEU A 900 5.53 29.71 36.15
C LEU A 900 5.42 30.46 37.49
N PRO A 901 4.20 30.90 37.89
CA PRO A 901 3.99 31.56 39.19
C PRO A 901 4.54 30.75 40.37
N ALA A 902 5.09 31.41 41.39
CA ALA A 902 5.78 30.76 42.51
C ALA A 902 4.92 29.68 43.22
N GLY A 903 3.61 29.89 43.36
CA GLY A 903 2.69 28.91 43.96
C GLY A 903 2.50 27.63 43.14
N VAL A 904 2.85 27.65 41.85
CA VAL A 904 2.78 26.53 40.91
C VAL A 904 4.13 25.84 40.79
N SER A 905 5.22 26.61 40.70
CA SER A 905 6.59 26.12 40.52
C SER A 905 7.15 25.41 41.76
N LEU A 906 6.67 25.79 42.96
CA LEU A 906 7.08 25.21 44.24
C LEU A 906 6.35 23.90 44.60
N ARG A 907 5.34 23.49 43.82
CA ARG A 907 4.64 22.22 44.06
C ARG A 907 5.57 21.03 43.78
N PRO A 908 5.59 19.99 44.65
CA PRO A 908 6.30 18.76 44.35
C PRO A 908 5.74 18.11 43.08
N ASN A 909 6.61 17.47 42.30
CA ASN A 909 6.19 16.70 41.13
C ASN A 909 5.32 15.52 41.57
N CYS A 910 4.23 15.27 40.85
CA CYS A 910 3.43 14.07 41.05
C CYS A 910 4.27 12.84 40.69
N TRP A 911 4.25 11.84 41.57
CA TRP A 911 5.00 10.61 41.36
C TRP A 911 4.63 9.85 40.07
N TYR A 912 3.35 9.92 39.69
CA TYR A 912 2.83 9.35 38.45
C TYR A 912 2.89 10.31 37.25
N GLY A 913 3.29 11.57 37.47
CA GLY A 913 3.40 12.60 36.43
C GLY A 913 2.15 12.76 35.58
N GLN A 914 2.35 12.82 34.26
CA GLN A 914 1.29 12.91 33.26
C GLN A 914 0.30 11.72 33.29
N GLU A 915 0.72 10.56 33.81
CA GLU A 915 -0.11 9.34 33.87
C GLU A 915 -0.94 9.25 35.17
N CYS A 916 -0.93 10.29 36.02
CA CYS A 916 -1.62 10.26 37.29
C CYS A 916 -3.14 10.16 37.13
N ARG A 917 -3.75 9.07 37.61
CA ARG A 917 -5.22 8.90 37.59
C ARG A 917 -5.96 9.90 38.50
N ALA A 918 -5.29 10.43 39.52
CA ALA A 918 -5.87 11.37 40.48
C ALA A 918 -5.81 12.84 39.99
N GLN A 919 -5.24 13.12 38.82
CA GLN A 919 -5.14 14.48 38.26
C GLN A 919 -6.50 15.09 37.85
N GLY A 920 -7.61 14.34 37.92
CA GLY A 920 -8.96 14.90 37.80
C GLY A 920 -9.49 15.49 39.11
N THR A 921 -8.83 15.26 40.24
CA THR A 921 -9.31 15.71 41.56
C THR A 921 -8.64 17.01 41.97
N LEU A 922 -9.45 18.06 42.23
CA LEU A 922 -8.96 19.41 42.53
C LEU A 922 -7.99 19.46 43.71
N LYS A 923 -8.24 18.66 44.76
CA LYS A 923 -7.35 18.60 45.92
C LYS A 923 -5.97 18.06 45.56
N HIS A 924 -5.89 17.04 44.70
CA HIS A 924 -4.62 16.44 44.30
C HIS A 924 -3.85 17.35 43.31
N THR A 925 -4.54 17.97 42.36
CA THR A 925 -3.93 18.86 41.37
C THR A 925 -3.42 20.15 41.98
N MET A 926 -4.06 20.69 43.01
CA MET A 926 -3.55 21.87 43.70
C MET A 926 -2.26 21.59 44.49
N HIS A 927 -2.02 20.35 44.93
CA HIS A 927 -0.87 19.99 45.78
C HIS A 927 0.34 19.46 44.98
N TYR A 928 0.11 18.80 43.85
CA TYR A 928 1.16 18.19 43.04
C TYR A 928 1.17 18.75 41.63
N ASN A 929 2.37 18.86 41.03
CA ASN A 929 2.52 19.22 39.62
C ASN A 929 2.38 17.97 38.74
N HIS A 930 1.53 18.03 37.71
CA HIS A 930 1.33 16.93 36.75
C HIS A 930 2.03 17.16 35.41
N ILE A 931 2.58 18.35 35.18
CA ILE A 931 3.46 18.67 34.04
C ILE A 931 4.89 18.23 34.39
N CYS A 932 5.05 16.92 34.61
CA CYS A 932 6.33 16.27 34.89
C CYS A 932 6.30 14.80 34.44
N ARG A 933 7.47 14.21 34.20
CA ARG A 933 7.59 12.78 33.86
C ARG A 933 7.39 11.92 35.11
N ARG A 934 7.05 10.64 34.91
CA ARG A 934 6.81 9.67 35.98
C ARG A 934 8.15 9.29 36.62
N THR A 935 8.25 9.32 37.94
CA THR A 935 9.52 9.15 38.68
C THR A 935 9.65 7.79 39.39
N LYS A 936 8.84 6.79 39.04
CA LYS A 936 8.71 5.52 39.80
C LYS A 936 9.79 4.45 39.49
N PHE A 937 10.56 4.59 38.41
CA PHE A 937 11.54 3.58 37.96
C PHE A 937 12.85 4.16 37.41
N ASP A 938 13.08 5.46 37.58
CA ASP A 938 14.10 6.20 36.82
C ASP A 938 15.54 6.01 37.30
N ASP A 939 15.81 5.46 38.49
CA ASP A 939 17.21 5.40 38.96
C ASP A 939 18.14 4.58 38.03
N LYS A 940 17.60 3.59 37.28
CA LYS A 940 18.35 2.82 36.27
C LYS A 940 18.31 3.42 34.85
N GLU A 941 17.25 4.15 34.50
CA GLU A 941 17.10 4.78 33.18
C GLU A 941 17.73 6.17 33.12
N GLU A 942 17.82 6.89 34.24
CA GLU A 942 18.44 8.20 34.36
C GLU A 942 19.97 8.10 34.21
N GLU A 943 20.58 7.00 34.68
CA GLU A 943 21.98 6.66 34.43
C GLU A 943 22.25 6.37 32.94
N ALA A 944 21.34 5.66 32.27
CA ALA A 944 21.40 5.36 30.83
C ALA A 944 21.12 6.60 29.96
N ALA A 945 20.20 7.48 30.38
CA ALA A 945 19.87 8.74 29.73
C ALA A 945 20.96 9.80 29.94
N ALA A 946 21.64 9.81 31.09
CA ALA A 946 22.82 10.63 31.35
C ALA A 946 24.00 10.19 30.48
N ARG A 947 24.22 8.87 30.29
CA ARG A 947 25.17 8.33 29.30
C ARG A 947 24.83 8.77 27.87
N LYS A 948 23.55 8.72 27.45
CA LYS A 948 23.10 9.20 26.13
C LYS A 948 23.22 10.73 25.96
N ARG A 949 23.07 11.52 27.02
CA ARG A 949 23.27 12.99 27.00
C ARG A 949 24.74 13.38 26.91
N LYS A 950 25.65 12.65 27.58
CA LYS A 950 27.11 12.83 27.43
C LYS A 950 27.59 12.48 26.01
N MET A 951 26.98 11.48 25.36
CA MET A 951 27.37 11.06 24.01
C MET A 951 26.84 11.97 22.88
N ARG A 952 25.84 12.82 23.15
CA ARG A 952 25.33 13.82 22.19
C ARG A 952 26.08 15.15 22.20
N TYR A 953 26.99 15.37 23.15
CA TYR A 953 27.76 16.62 23.28
C TYR A 953 29.25 16.49 22.93
N ILE A 954 29.70 15.33 22.43
CA ILE A 954 31.06 15.14 21.90
C ILE A 954 31.00 14.74 20.43
N VAL A 955 30.47 15.63 19.60
CA VAL A 955 30.90 15.79 18.20
C VAL A 955 30.81 17.30 17.92
N GLY A 956 31.90 18.01 18.19
CA GLY A 956 31.98 19.45 17.93
C GLY A 956 33.06 20.22 18.69
N SER A 957 34.29 19.70 18.78
CA SER A 957 35.49 20.55 18.87
C SER A 957 36.75 19.69 18.70
N ASP A 958 37.54 20.01 17.68
CA ASP A 958 38.93 19.59 17.53
C ASP A 958 39.82 20.15 18.66
N GLY A 959 40.89 19.44 19.00
CA GLY A 959 42.14 20.04 19.48
C GLY A 959 42.61 19.72 20.91
N GLU A 960 43.66 18.90 20.98
CA GLU A 960 44.86 18.97 21.84
C GLU A 960 44.83 18.60 23.35
N ASP A 961 45.73 17.64 23.65
CA ASP A 961 46.64 17.50 24.80
C ASP A 961 46.23 16.84 26.14
N ALA A 962 47.02 15.80 26.48
CA ALA A 962 47.57 15.34 27.79
C ALA A 962 46.60 14.99 28.93
N GLU A 963 46.90 14.17 29.95
CA GLU A 963 47.84 13.10 30.33
C GLU A 963 47.19 12.49 31.60
N ASP A 964 47.45 11.20 31.87
CA ASP A 964 47.50 10.46 33.17
C ASP A 964 46.64 10.91 34.39
N ASP A 965 45.92 9.96 35.03
CA ASP A 965 46.15 9.57 36.44
C ASP A 965 45.27 8.36 36.87
N ASP A 966 45.83 7.56 37.76
CA ASP A 966 45.41 6.24 38.25
C ASP A 966 44.36 6.30 39.39
N GLY A 967 43.70 5.17 39.71
CA GLY A 967 42.96 5.05 40.98
C GLY A 967 42.01 3.87 41.13
N GLU A 968 42.49 2.82 41.79
CA GLU A 968 41.81 1.59 42.27
C GLU A 968 40.78 1.83 43.40
N SER A 969 39.86 0.84 43.59
CA SER A 969 39.35 0.24 44.87
C SER A 969 37.88 -0.21 44.69
N GLU A 970 37.56 -1.49 44.63
CA GLU A 970 37.33 -2.47 45.74
C GLU A 970 36.01 -2.28 46.51
N ASP A 971 35.17 -3.32 46.37
CA ASP A 971 34.32 -4.04 47.35
C ASP A 971 33.38 -3.30 48.32
N ASP A 972 32.12 -3.75 48.38
CA ASP A 972 31.56 -4.42 49.57
C ASP A 972 30.13 -4.96 49.31
N ASP A 973 29.95 -6.23 49.68
CA ASP A 973 28.69 -6.97 49.82
C ASP A 973 27.91 -6.49 51.06
N GLU A 974 26.58 -6.55 51.04
CA GLU A 974 25.78 -6.85 52.25
C GLU A 974 24.36 -7.34 51.88
N GLU A 975 24.02 -8.50 52.46
CA GLU A 975 22.72 -9.17 52.50
C GLU A 975 21.77 -8.50 53.51
N ASP A 976 20.46 -8.78 53.42
CA ASP A 976 19.46 -8.91 54.51
C ASP A 976 18.04 -8.88 53.88
N GLU A 977 17.36 -10.01 53.71
CA GLU A 977 16.49 -10.74 54.67
C GLU A 977 15.12 -10.09 54.99
N GLU A 978 14.08 -10.83 54.55
CA GLU A 978 12.72 -11.08 55.06
C GLU A 978 11.90 -10.03 55.84
N ALA A 979 10.62 -9.90 55.41
CA ALA A 979 9.45 -10.01 56.30
C ALA A 979 8.16 -10.20 55.49
N ASP A 980 7.55 -11.37 55.64
CA ASP A 980 6.15 -11.70 55.32
C ASP A 980 5.20 -11.05 56.34
N GLU A 981 3.97 -10.72 55.91
CA GLU A 981 2.73 -10.75 56.73
C GLU A 981 1.51 -10.49 55.82
N ASP A 982 0.93 -11.58 55.32
CA ASP A 982 -0.45 -12.06 55.54
C ASP A 982 -1.70 -11.14 55.44
N ASP A 983 -2.65 -11.70 54.67
CA ASP A 983 -4.09 -11.85 54.93
C ASP A 983 -5.17 -10.98 54.24
N GLU A 984 -5.80 -11.66 53.26
CA GLU A 984 -7.22 -12.04 53.17
C GLU A 984 -8.30 -11.03 52.71
N ASP A 985 -8.81 -11.33 51.51
CA ASP A 985 -10.22 -11.55 51.12
C ASP A 985 -11.31 -10.52 51.46
N TYR A 986 -12.01 -10.05 50.42
CA TYR A 986 -13.43 -10.39 50.20
C TYR A 986 -13.93 -10.01 48.80
N ASP A 987 -14.82 -10.86 48.31
CA ASP A 987 -15.28 -11.07 46.94
C ASP A 987 -16.56 -10.27 46.58
N SER A 988 -16.74 -9.99 45.29
CA SER A 988 -18.01 -9.96 44.53
C SER A 988 -19.05 -8.83 44.62
N MET A 989 -19.82 -8.75 43.51
CA MET A 989 -21.08 -8.04 43.18
C MET A 989 -20.96 -6.62 42.61
N ALA A 990 -21.02 -6.41 41.30
CA ALA A 990 -22.15 -6.55 40.35
C ALA A 990 -23.13 -5.36 40.34
N GLU A 991 -23.16 -4.69 39.18
CA GLU A 991 -24.27 -4.04 38.48
C GLU A 991 -25.44 -3.47 39.30
N PHE A 992 -25.63 -2.15 39.25
CA PHE A 992 -26.97 -1.57 39.28
C PHE A 992 -27.12 -0.38 38.33
N ILE A 993 -28.16 -0.51 37.51
CA ILE A 993 -28.78 0.41 36.55
C ILE A 993 -29.35 1.63 37.29
N PHE A 994 -29.30 2.82 36.67
CA PHE A 994 -30.31 3.85 36.87
C PHE A 994 -30.63 4.55 35.54
N GLU A 995 -31.84 4.30 35.05
CA GLU A 995 -32.60 5.20 34.18
C GLU A 995 -33.51 6.10 35.03
N ASP A 996 -33.99 7.16 34.37
CA ASP A 996 -35.08 8.10 34.70
C ASP A 996 -34.77 9.46 35.38
N ASP A 997 -34.79 10.46 34.49
CA ASP A 997 -35.62 11.69 34.48
C ASP A 997 -35.71 12.62 35.72
N ILE A 998 -35.47 13.92 35.48
CA ILE A 998 -36.44 15.05 35.58
C ILE A 998 -35.70 16.41 35.66
N GLU A 999 -36.02 17.27 34.69
CA GLU A 999 -36.08 18.76 34.70
C GLU A 999 -35.04 19.59 35.49
N ARG A 1000 -34.12 20.25 34.76
CA ARG A 1000 -34.05 21.74 34.64
C ARG A 1000 -33.01 22.23 33.65
#